data_AF-A0A9D7WAX2-F1
#
_entry.id   AF-A0A9D7WAX2-F1
#
_cell.length_a   1.000
_cell.length_b   1.000
_cell.length_c   1.000
_cell.angle_alpha   90.00
_cell.angle_beta   90.00
_cell.angle_gamma   90.00
#
_symmetry.space_group_name_H-M   'P 1'
#
loop_
_entity.id
_entity.type
_entity.pdbx_description
1 polymer ?
#
loop_
_entity_poly.entity_id
_entity_poly.type
_entity_poly.pdbx_seq_one_letter_code
_entity_poly.pdbx_strand_id
1 'polypeptide(L)'
;MRSVISAEKFLRVVGWSICTVIVIAVTVVFCGDARADQKKSGSVHGGFELHPEELFTLEVLPLFKAKCFGCHGEGDELRGEYYMTSRDALVRGGESGDAAVVPGDAGTGSLLDAIRWDGLEMPPKKSERLTPDEIRMVEKWVQAGAPWPSLQVQHSIQEAAKEQALDAGFVRWKTSGGTSQEWTDRQYKEKDLWAFVGVPAAESLLPADVTHADAIDFFVDKRIAEKELVASPPAHPVELLRRVTYDLTGLPPTAKQTVTFADAFARDSDSAYEDLIDRLLSSPRYGERWARHWLDITRYADTGGMSNDYERSNMWRYRDYVIRCFNNDKPYNDFIKEQIAGDELAKTSVKKRHMAAGLEGQQLYAAVRKTETEGGYTEREAELLVASGFLRLGPWDNAMVDDDQARQIYLDDVVNITGQTFLSQTLRCCKCHDHKFDPIPTRDYYGIYAAFATTFPVERPAPFLSFESRDRFDSEKAFVEEMLTFARTEKEKLVDKREAAARVWYAEHDLPYKAENKRRADPDDQKPPRHVGLDHVESGMLKVRVQDEWIWERRLERFEPLVQSVFSARDMPKKTQNARKLRRFTVFRDDDGTVDTCILTGGSLEAPGAKVSPGVLSAISLKAQPEGPGHLLPTDVSGRRVALAKWIADAQNPLTVRSIVNRIWQYHFGRGLAVNSNNF
;
A
#
# COMPACT_ATOMS: atom_id res chain seq x y z
N MET A 1 -13.78 -12.19 42.06
CA MET A 1 -14.34 -12.35 43.41
C MET A 1 -15.71 -11.70 43.53
N ARG A 2 -16.76 -12.49 43.81
CA ARG A 2 -17.84 -12.21 44.77
C ARG A 2 -18.33 -13.58 45.23
N SER A 3 -17.97 -13.99 46.45
CA SER A 3 -18.55 -15.13 47.18
C SER A 3 -19.86 -14.66 47.83
N VAL A 4 -20.88 -15.44 48.19
CA VAL A 4 -21.01 -16.75 48.86
C VAL A 4 -22.48 -17.21 48.54
N ILE A 5 -22.85 -18.44 48.23
CA ILE A 5 -23.22 -19.54 49.17
C ILE A 5 -23.68 -20.77 48.36
N SER A 6 -23.11 -21.90 48.77
CA SER A 6 -23.61 -23.28 48.84
C SER A 6 -24.01 -24.07 47.60
N ALA A 7 -23.14 -25.04 47.33
CA ALA A 7 -23.47 -26.37 46.88
C ALA A 7 -24.74 -26.95 47.51
N GLU A 8 -25.80 -27.08 46.73
CA GLU A 8 -26.76 -28.17 46.86
C GLU A 8 -27.27 -28.53 45.46
N LYS A 9 -27.08 -29.81 45.09
CA LYS A 9 -27.56 -30.52 43.88
C LYS A 9 -26.64 -30.57 42.66
N PHE A 10 -25.61 -31.37 42.89
CA PHE A 10 -24.81 -32.12 41.93
C PHE A 10 -25.58 -33.39 41.45
N LEU A 11 -25.57 -33.63 40.13
CA LEU A 11 -25.77 -34.90 39.38
C LEU A 11 -27.15 -35.58 39.22
N ARG A 12 -27.54 -35.79 37.95
CA ARG A 12 -27.80 -37.09 37.25
C ARG A 12 -28.38 -36.83 35.84
N VAL A 13 -28.14 -37.53 34.72
CA VAL A 13 -27.22 -38.57 34.21
C VAL A 13 -27.55 -38.68 32.71
N VAL A 14 -26.53 -39.05 31.92
CA VAL A 14 -26.49 -39.37 30.48
C VAL A 14 -27.61 -40.30 29.99
N GLY A 15 -28.04 -40.15 28.73
CA GLY A 15 -28.89 -41.16 28.06
C GLY A 15 -29.17 -40.91 26.58
N TRP A 16 -28.29 -41.43 25.73
CA TRP A 16 -28.43 -41.55 24.27
C TRP A 16 -29.46 -42.64 23.95
N SER A 17 -30.43 -42.41 23.05
CA SER A 17 -30.90 -43.37 22.00
C SER A 17 -32.26 -43.01 21.37
N ILE A 18 -32.22 -42.88 20.04
CA ILE A 18 -33.14 -43.47 19.05
C ILE A 18 -34.62 -43.08 19.12
N CYS A 19 -35.06 -42.32 18.12
CA CYS A 19 -36.30 -42.63 17.39
C CYS A 19 -36.22 -42.08 15.95
N THR A 20 -36.37 -43.00 14.99
CA THR A 20 -36.44 -42.75 13.55
C THR A 20 -37.87 -43.05 13.07
N VAL A 21 -38.20 -42.56 11.87
CA VAL A 21 -39.37 -42.85 11.00
C VAL A 21 -40.54 -41.88 11.28
N ILE A 22 -40.95 -40.98 10.36
CA ILE A 22 -41.55 -41.22 9.04
C ILE A 22 -41.21 -40.09 8.04
N VAL A 23 -41.04 -40.49 6.78
CA VAL A 23 -40.79 -39.69 5.56
C VAL A 23 -42.12 -39.34 4.86
N ILE A 24 -42.21 -38.16 4.22
CA ILE A 24 -42.67 -37.87 2.83
C ILE A 24 -43.41 -36.51 2.72
N ALA A 25 -42.97 -35.74 1.72
CA ALA A 25 -43.57 -34.56 1.08
C ALA A 25 -43.46 -33.20 1.79
N VAL A 26 -42.55 -32.33 1.31
CA VAL A 26 -42.83 -31.24 0.36
C VAL A 26 -41.49 -30.64 -0.08
N THR A 27 -41.21 -30.75 -1.37
CA THR A 27 -40.13 -30.05 -2.06
C THR A 27 -40.58 -28.59 -2.31
N VAL A 28 -39.65 -27.65 -2.13
CA VAL A 28 -39.66 -26.27 -2.64
C VAL A 28 -40.62 -25.28 -1.95
N VAL A 29 -40.21 -24.67 -0.83
CA VAL A 29 -40.32 -23.20 -0.59
C VAL A 29 -39.27 -22.78 0.46
N PHE A 30 -38.61 -21.63 0.24
CA PHE A 30 -37.67 -20.90 1.10
C PHE A 30 -36.21 -21.37 1.14
N CYS A 31 -35.59 -21.34 -0.04
CA CYS A 31 -34.24 -20.80 -0.16
C CYS A 31 -34.30 -19.31 0.23
N GLY A 32 -33.94 -18.98 1.47
CA GLY A 32 -33.82 -17.61 1.95
C GLY A 32 -32.60 -16.95 1.33
N ASP A 33 -32.85 -16.02 0.42
CA ASP A 33 -31.91 -15.15 -0.28
C ASP A 33 -30.77 -14.64 0.62
N ALA A 34 -29.56 -15.16 0.41
CA ALA A 34 -28.33 -14.41 0.61
C ALA A 34 -28.17 -13.44 -0.55
N ARG A 35 -29.02 -12.40 -0.60
CA ARG A 35 -28.78 -11.23 -1.43
C ARG A 35 -27.79 -10.35 -0.69
N ALA A 36 -26.66 -10.11 -1.35
CA ALA A 36 -25.80 -8.98 -1.07
C ALA A 36 -26.69 -7.74 -0.94
N ASP A 37 -26.66 -7.14 0.25
CA ASP A 37 -27.35 -5.90 0.55
C ASP A 37 -26.66 -4.80 -0.27
N GLN A 38 -27.12 -4.62 -1.51
CA GLN A 38 -26.89 -3.39 -2.26
C GLN A 38 -27.53 -2.29 -1.43
N LYS A 39 -26.71 -1.67 -0.57
CA LYS A 39 -27.00 -0.37 0.01
C LYS A 39 -27.46 0.52 -1.14
N LYS A 40 -28.76 0.81 -1.15
CA LYS A 40 -29.36 1.89 -1.93
C LYS A 40 -28.43 3.09 -1.80
N SER A 41 -27.82 3.50 -2.90
CA SER A 41 -27.42 4.89 -3.08
C SER A 41 -28.72 5.69 -3.13
N GLY A 42 -29.30 5.92 -1.95
CA GLY A 42 -30.38 6.88 -1.81
C GLY A 42 -29.81 8.22 -2.24
N SER A 43 -30.35 8.76 -3.32
CA SER A 43 -30.36 10.20 -3.58
C SER A 43 -30.61 10.89 -2.24
N VAL A 44 -29.62 11.67 -1.79
CA VAL A 44 -29.73 12.47 -0.56
C VAL A 44 -30.43 13.77 -0.94
N HIS A 45 -31.70 13.65 -1.34
CA HIS A 45 -32.61 14.78 -1.36
C HIS A 45 -33.83 14.36 -0.55
N GLY A 46 -33.87 14.82 0.72
CA GLY A 46 -35.11 14.82 1.49
C GLY A 46 -36.18 15.57 0.68
N GLY A 47 -37.40 15.04 0.66
CA GLY A 47 -38.47 15.38 -0.29
C GLY A 47 -38.88 16.85 -0.36
N PHE A 48 -38.07 17.66 -1.04
CA PHE A 48 -38.44 18.90 -1.68
C PHE A 48 -38.29 18.68 -3.19
N GLU A 49 -39.36 18.91 -3.96
CA GLU A 49 -39.25 18.94 -5.41
C GLU A 49 -38.36 20.14 -5.80
N LEU A 50 -37.20 19.86 -6.39
CA LEU A 50 -36.29 20.89 -6.93
C LEU A 50 -37.03 21.74 -7.95
N HIS A 51 -36.77 23.05 -7.97
CA HIS A 51 -37.28 23.91 -9.02
C HIS A 51 -36.77 23.41 -10.39
N PRO A 52 -37.54 23.49 -11.49
CA PRO A 52 -37.14 22.94 -12.79
C PRO A 52 -35.76 23.35 -13.30
N GLU A 53 -35.33 24.59 -13.04
CA GLU A 53 -33.98 25.09 -13.37
C GLU A 53 -32.88 24.51 -12.46
N GLU A 54 -33.19 24.22 -11.20
CA GLU A 54 -32.29 23.57 -10.25
C GLU A 54 -32.12 22.08 -10.61
N LEU A 55 -33.23 21.40 -10.91
CA LEU A 55 -33.22 20.02 -11.40
C LEU A 55 -32.34 19.88 -12.65
N PHE A 56 -32.45 20.84 -13.58
CA PHE A 56 -31.58 20.85 -14.75
C PHE A 56 -30.11 21.06 -14.38
N THR A 57 -29.82 22.12 -13.62
CA THR A 57 -28.44 22.56 -13.34
C THR A 57 -27.68 21.57 -12.46
N LEU A 58 -28.33 21.00 -11.45
CA LEU A 58 -27.71 20.16 -10.42
C LEU A 58 -27.72 18.67 -10.78
N GLU A 59 -28.71 18.19 -11.56
CA GLU A 59 -28.86 16.76 -11.81
C GLU A 59 -28.82 16.37 -13.30
N VAL A 60 -29.64 17.00 -14.17
CA VAL A 60 -29.74 16.62 -15.60
C VAL A 60 -28.50 17.02 -16.41
N LEU A 61 -27.97 18.22 -16.20
CA LEU A 61 -26.81 18.73 -16.93
C LEU A 61 -25.53 17.91 -16.65
N PRO A 62 -25.19 17.55 -15.39
CA PRO A 62 -24.08 16.62 -15.13
C PRO A 62 -24.27 15.25 -15.79
N LEU A 63 -25.50 14.70 -15.80
CA LEU A 63 -25.81 13.44 -16.48
C LEU A 63 -25.53 13.54 -17.99
N PHE A 64 -25.98 14.60 -18.65
CA PHE A 64 -25.72 14.82 -20.08
C PHE A 64 -24.23 14.99 -20.38
N LYS A 65 -23.49 15.73 -19.55
CA LYS A 65 -22.02 15.84 -19.67
C LYS A 65 -21.34 14.48 -19.59
N ALA A 66 -21.76 13.64 -18.65
CA ALA A 66 -21.14 12.34 -18.40
C ALA A 66 -21.49 11.28 -19.45
N LYS A 67 -22.70 11.31 -20.02
CA LYS A 67 -23.25 10.21 -20.82
C LYS A 67 -23.56 10.55 -22.28
N CYS A 68 -23.68 11.84 -22.62
CA CYS A 68 -24.20 12.26 -23.91
C CYS A 68 -23.22 13.17 -24.68
N PHE A 69 -22.61 14.15 -24.00
CA PHE A 69 -21.82 15.20 -24.67
C PHE A 69 -20.54 14.71 -25.35
N GLY A 70 -20.03 13.53 -24.96
CA GLY A 70 -18.91 12.91 -25.65
C GLY A 70 -19.17 12.60 -27.13
N CYS A 71 -20.42 12.35 -27.52
CA CYS A 71 -20.80 12.05 -28.92
C CYS A 71 -21.82 13.05 -29.51
N HIS A 72 -22.57 13.76 -28.67
CA HIS A 72 -23.61 14.71 -29.08
C HIS A 72 -23.37 16.12 -28.52
N GLY A 73 -22.09 16.48 -28.35
CA GLY A 73 -21.64 17.75 -27.80
C GLY A 73 -20.33 18.23 -28.42
N GLU A 74 -19.26 18.31 -27.62
CA GLU A 74 -17.96 18.88 -28.02
C GLU A 74 -16.94 17.84 -28.55
N GLY A 75 -17.35 16.59 -28.77
CA GLY A 75 -16.46 15.52 -29.26
C GLY A 75 -16.15 15.56 -30.76
N ASP A 76 -15.02 14.96 -31.16
CA ASP A 76 -14.50 14.96 -32.54
C ASP A 76 -15.35 14.17 -33.56
N GLU A 77 -16.32 13.36 -33.09
CA GLU A 77 -17.23 12.58 -33.93
C GLU A 77 -18.69 12.83 -33.54
N LEU A 78 -19.28 13.91 -34.06
CA LEU A 78 -20.70 14.19 -33.88
C LEU A 78 -21.55 13.17 -34.65
N ARG A 79 -22.47 12.46 -33.96
CA ARG A 79 -23.31 11.42 -34.58
C ARG A 79 -24.72 11.93 -34.85
N GLY A 80 -25.20 11.72 -36.09
CA GLY A 80 -26.58 11.98 -36.51
C GLY A 80 -26.99 13.45 -36.57
N GLU A 81 -26.03 14.36 -36.79
CA GLU A 81 -26.22 15.83 -36.76
C GLU A 81 -26.93 16.36 -35.50
N TYR A 82 -26.85 15.59 -34.40
CA TYR A 82 -27.62 15.82 -33.19
C TYR A 82 -26.78 16.49 -32.10
N TYR A 83 -27.17 17.69 -31.70
CA TYR A 83 -26.48 18.52 -30.71
C TYR A 83 -27.32 18.64 -29.42
N MET A 84 -26.72 18.31 -28.27
CA MET A 84 -27.36 18.38 -26.95
C MET A 84 -26.85 19.53 -26.07
N THR A 85 -26.04 20.44 -26.61
CA THR A 85 -25.36 21.50 -25.83
C THR A 85 -26.22 22.73 -25.58
N SER A 86 -27.44 22.78 -26.13
CA SER A 86 -28.40 23.85 -25.86
C SER A 86 -29.83 23.34 -25.99
N ARG A 87 -30.76 24.04 -25.35
CA ARG A 87 -32.20 23.78 -25.47
C ARG A 87 -32.69 23.87 -26.91
N ASP A 88 -32.28 24.90 -27.64
CA ASP A 88 -32.72 25.12 -29.03
C ASP A 88 -32.27 23.98 -29.94
N ALA A 89 -31.10 23.40 -29.68
CA ALA A 89 -30.62 22.24 -30.44
C ALA A 89 -31.43 20.97 -30.13
N LEU A 90 -31.77 20.73 -28.87
CA LEU A 90 -32.63 19.61 -28.46
C LEU A 90 -34.04 19.71 -29.04
N VAL A 91 -34.59 20.92 -29.11
CA VAL A 91 -35.91 21.18 -29.73
C VAL A 91 -35.84 21.05 -31.26
N ARG A 92 -34.72 21.42 -31.88
CA ARG A 92 -34.52 21.28 -33.33
C ARG A 92 -34.38 19.81 -33.76
N GLY A 93 -33.82 18.96 -32.90
CA GLY A 93 -33.52 17.57 -33.24
C GLY A 93 -32.26 17.43 -34.09
N GLY A 94 -32.03 16.21 -34.59
CA GLY A 94 -30.89 15.87 -35.46
C GLY A 94 -31.32 15.58 -36.90
N GLU A 95 -30.61 14.69 -37.57
CA GLU A 95 -30.83 14.29 -38.97
C GLU A 95 -32.25 13.73 -39.25
N SER A 96 -32.93 13.19 -38.22
CA SER A 96 -34.30 12.69 -38.36
C SER A 96 -35.34 13.79 -38.60
N GLY A 97 -35.02 15.06 -38.31
CA GLY A 97 -35.93 16.20 -38.45
C GLY A 97 -37.01 16.32 -37.35
N ASP A 98 -37.12 15.32 -36.48
CA ASP A 98 -38.03 15.32 -35.34
C ASP A 98 -37.39 15.98 -34.10
N ALA A 99 -38.16 16.78 -33.37
CA ALA A 99 -37.73 17.37 -32.12
C ALA A 99 -37.31 16.26 -31.13
N ALA A 100 -36.10 16.35 -30.59
CA ALA A 100 -35.66 15.36 -29.61
C ALA A 100 -36.26 15.59 -28.23
N VAL A 101 -36.54 16.85 -27.91
CA VAL A 101 -37.27 17.26 -26.71
C VAL A 101 -38.43 18.16 -27.12
N VAL A 102 -39.65 17.78 -26.74
CA VAL A 102 -40.83 18.66 -26.81
C VAL A 102 -41.08 19.25 -25.41
N PRO A 103 -40.83 20.56 -25.20
CA PRO A 103 -41.02 21.18 -23.89
C PRO A 103 -42.44 21.00 -23.35
N GLY A 104 -42.57 20.42 -22.16
CA GLY A 104 -43.86 20.21 -21.49
C GLY A 104 -44.56 18.89 -21.84
N ASP A 105 -43.98 18.08 -22.71
CA ASP A 105 -44.52 16.78 -23.11
C ASP A 105 -43.43 15.70 -23.12
N ALA A 106 -43.38 14.90 -22.05
CA ALA A 106 -42.46 13.78 -21.96
C ALA A 106 -42.89 12.53 -22.76
N GLY A 107 -44.06 12.57 -23.41
CA GLY A 107 -44.53 11.50 -24.29
C GLY A 107 -44.12 11.72 -25.76
N THR A 108 -43.63 12.91 -26.10
CA THR A 108 -43.31 13.28 -27.48
C THR A 108 -41.85 13.74 -27.59
N GLY A 109 -41.10 13.11 -28.50
CA GLY A 109 -39.71 13.47 -28.83
C GLY A 109 -38.74 12.30 -28.66
N SER A 110 -37.71 12.27 -29.50
CA SER A 110 -36.85 11.09 -29.64
C SER A 110 -35.88 10.84 -28.48
N LEU A 111 -35.62 11.83 -27.61
CA LEU A 111 -34.65 11.68 -26.51
C LEU A 111 -35.10 10.63 -25.47
N LEU A 112 -36.36 10.69 -25.04
CA LEU A 112 -36.86 9.80 -23.98
C LEU A 112 -36.97 8.36 -24.47
N ASP A 113 -37.41 8.16 -25.71
CA ASP A 113 -37.43 6.86 -26.37
C ASP A 113 -36.02 6.29 -26.50
N ALA A 114 -35.06 7.13 -26.91
CA ALA A 114 -33.67 6.74 -27.06
C ALA A 114 -33.01 6.30 -25.74
N ILE A 115 -33.26 7.00 -24.63
CA ILE A 115 -32.69 6.63 -23.32
C ILE A 115 -33.44 5.49 -22.63
N ARG A 116 -34.72 5.29 -22.97
CA ARG A 116 -35.51 4.12 -22.52
C ARG A 116 -35.13 2.84 -23.26
N TRP A 117 -34.48 2.98 -24.41
CA TRP A 117 -34.21 1.92 -25.38
C TRP A 117 -35.52 1.37 -25.97
N ASP A 118 -36.42 2.27 -26.33
CA ASP A 118 -37.63 1.95 -27.08
C ASP A 118 -37.41 2.34 -28.55
N GLY A 119 -36.80 1.44 -29.31
CA GLY A 119 -36.36 1.69 -30.69
C GLY A 119 -34.86 2.02 -30.79
N LEU A 120 -34.49 3.30 -30.74
CA LEU A 120 -33.09 3.73 -30.74
C LEU A 120 -32.47 3.48 -29.35
N GLU A 121 -31.25 2.92 -29.29
CA GLU A 121 -30.60 2.60 -28.01
C GLU A 121 -29.46 3.58 -27.71
N MET A 122 -29.68 4.53 -26.80
CA MET A 122 -28.67 5.50 -26.36
C MET A 122 -28.51 5.51 -24.83
N PRO A 123 -27.29 5.56 -24.28
CA PRO A 123 -26.01 5.35 -24.96
C PRO A 123 -25.90 3.93 -25.55
N PRO A 124 -25.18 3.74 -26.67
CA PRO A 124 -25.17 2.46 -27.41
C PRO A 124 -24.43 1.33 -26.69
N LYS A 125 -23.59 1.66 -25.70
CA LYS A 125 -22.94 0.68 -24.85
C LYS A 125 -23.86 0.30 -23.70
N LYS A 126 -24.24 -0.98 -23.62
CA LYS A 126 -25.10 -1.51 -22.54
C LYS A 126 -24.59 -1.24 -21.12
N SER A 127 -23.27 -1.18 -20.93
CA SER A 127 -22.65 -0.82 -19.63
C SER A 127 -22.86 0.64 -19.22
N GLU A 128 -23.25 1.51 -20.15
CA GLU A 128 -23.45 2.94 -19.94
C GLU A 128 -24.92 3.34 -19.92
N ARG A 129 -25.85 2.38 -20.05
CA ARG A 129 -27.29 2.58 -20.02
C ARG A 129 -27.73 3.32 -18.75
N LEU A 130 -28.63 4.28 -18.92
CA LEU A 130 -29.21 5.04 -17.80
C LEU A 130 -30.06 4.13 -16.91
N THR A 131 -29.99 4.38 -15.61
CA THR A 131 -30.83 3.75 -14.60
C THR A 131 -32.27 4.30 -14.67
N PRO A 132 -33.26 3.58 -14.12
CA PRO A 132 -34.64 4.07 -14.09
C PRO A 132 -34.81 5.41 -13.36
N ASP A 133 -33.96 5.70 -12.36
CA ASP A 133 -33.98 6.99 -11.65
C ASP A 133 -33.47 8.13 -12.55
N GLU A 134 -32.36 7.92 -13.26
CA GLU A 134 -31.82 8.91 -14.22
C GLU A 134 -32.81 9.20 -15.35
N ILE A 135 -33.51 8.18 -15.86
CA ILE A 135 -34.55 8.37 -16.88
C ILE A 135 -35.72 9.20 -16.33
N ARG A 136 -36.21 8.88 -15.11
CA ARG A 136 -37.30 9.63 -14.46
C ARG A 136 -36.94 11.10 -14.25
N MET A 137 -35.69 11.38 -13.92
CA MET A 137 -35.19 12.73 -13.73
C MET A 137 -35.21 13.54 -15.03
N VAL A 138 -34.74 12.96 -16.14
CA VAL A 138 -34.83 13.59 -17.47
C VAL A 138 -36.28 13.80 -17.89
N GLU A 139 -37.15 12.82 -17.65
CA GLU A 139 -38.59 12.91 -17.91
C GLU A 139 -39.25 14.07 -17.15
N LYS A 140 -38.96 14.21 -15.85
CA LYS A 140 -39.46 15.35 -15.06
C LYS A 140 -38.99 16.69 -15.61
N TRP A 141 -37.73 16.78 -16.04
CA TRP A 141 -37.20 18.01 -16.62
C TRP A 141 -37.86 18.37 -17.96
N VAL A 142 -38.07 17.39 -18.85
CA VAL A 142 -38.81 17.60 -20.11
C VAL A 142 -40.25 18.04 -19.83
N GLN A 143 -40.93 17.35 -18.92
CA GLN A 143 -42.30 17.66 -18.51
C GLN A 143 -42.43 19.06 -17.90
N ALA A 144 -41.38 19.56 -17.24
CA ALA A 144 -41.32 20.90 -16.68
C ALA A 144 -40.98 22.01 -17.71
N GLY A 145 -41.00 21.69 -19.02
CA GLY A 145 -40.72 22.66 -20.08
C GLY A 145 -39.27 22.71 -20.54
N ALA A 146 -38.45 21.74 -20.12
CA ALA A 146 -37.03 21.62 -20.42
C ALA A 146 -36.27 22.95 -20.25
N PRO A 147 -36.34 23.60 -19.07
CA PRO A 147 -35.66 24.88 -18.87
C PRO A 147 -34.14 24.71 -18.96
N TRP A 148 -33.49 25.69 -19.59
CA TRP A 148 -32.04 25.73 -19.76
C TRP A 148 -31.52 27.11 -19.33
N PRO A 149 -31.29 27.32 -18.03
CA PRO A 149 -30.84 28.59 -17.48
C PRO A 149 -29.51 29.06 -18.09
N SER A 150 -29.25 30.37 -18.09
CA SER A 150 -27.98 30.93 -18.55
C SER A 150 -26.81 30.47 -17.66
N LEU A 151 -25.58 30.53 -18.15
CA LEU A 151 -24.39 30.14 -17.36
C LEU A 151 -24.29 30.91 -16.03
N GLN A 152 -24.71 32.17 -16.00
CA GLN A 152 -24.71 32.98 -14.78
C GLN A 152 -25.74 32.46 -13.77
N VAL A 153 -26.93 32.06 -14.23
CA VAL A 153 -27.98 31.50 -13.36
C VAL A 153 -27.60 30.10 -12.89
N GLN A 154 -27.01 29.28 -13.77
CA GLN A 154 -26.46 27.98 -13.40
C GLN A 154 -25.41 28.12 -12.28
N HIS A 155 -24.51 29.10 -12.41
CA HIS A 155 -23.51 29.38 -11.38
C HIS A 155 -24.16 29.83 -10.07
N SER A 156 -25.16 30.73 -10.09
CA SER A 156 -25.85 31.14 -8.87
C SER A 156 -26.61 29.99 -8.19
N ILE A 157 -27.24 29.11 -8.96
CA ILE A 157 -27.93 27.93 -8.45
C ILE A 157 -26.92 26.97 -7.79
N GLN A 158 -25.76 26.76 -8.44
CA GLN A 158 -24.69 25.94 -7.88
C GLN A 158 -24.13 26.54 -6.58
N GLU A 159 -23.93 27.86 -6.51
CA GLU A 159 -23.48 28.53 -5.28
C GLU A 159 -24.54 28.47 -4.17
N ALA A 160 -25.82 28.71 -4.48
CA ALA A 160 -26.91 28.60 -3.51
C ALA A 160 -27.07 27.16 -2.98
N ALA A 161 -26.94 26.15 -3.84
CA ALA A 161 -26.94 24.75 -3.44
C ALA A 161 -25.72 24.40 -2.56
N LYS A 162 -24.55 24.99 -2.85
CA LYS A 162 -23.36 24.86 -1.98
C LYS A 162 -23.62 25.45 -0.59
N GLU A 163 -24.24 26.62 -0.49
CA GLU A 163 -24.59 27.25 0.79
C GLU A 163 -25.60 26.42 1.59
N GLN A 164 -26.69 25.97 0.95
CA GLN A 164 -27.72 25.17 1.61
C GLN A 164 -27.20 23.83 2.14
N ALA A 165 -26.25 23.22 1.45
CA ALA A 165 -25.63 21.99 1.91
C ALA A 165 -24.70 22.18 3.12
N LEU A 166 -24.06 23.35 3.26
CA LEU A 166 -23.34 23.72 4.49
C LEU A 166 -24.31 23.84 5.69
N ASP A 167 -25.49 24.41 5.47
CA ASP A 167 -26.56 24.48 6.47
C ASP A 167 -27.12 23.08 6.83
N ALA A 168 -27.06 22.14 5.90
CA ALA A 168 -27.46 20.74 6.10
C ALA A 168 -26.38 19.87 6.79
N GLY A 169 -25.31 20.47 7.33
CA GLY A 169 -24.27 19.79 8.09
C GLY A 169 -23.21 19.09 7.22
N PHE A 170 -23.09 19.46 5.95
CA PHE A 170 -21.91 19.13 5.15
C PHE A 170 -20.81 20.16 5.39
N VAL A 171 -19.56 19.72 5.28
CA VAL A 171 -18.37 20.56 5.45
C VAL A 171 -17.54 20.54 4.19
N ARG A 172 -16.93 21.68 3.87
CA ARG A 172 -15.89 21.77 2.87
C ARG A 172 -14.54 21.48 3.52
N TRP A 173 -13.91 20.38 3.13
CA TRP A 173 -12.62 20.00 3.70
C TRP A 173 -11.47 20.69 2.95
N LYS A 174 -10.60 21.40 3.69
CA LYS A 174 -9.49 22.13 3.09
C LYS A 174 -8.36 21.16 2.71
N THR A 175 -7.93 21.20 1.45
CA THR A 175 -6.84 20.40 0.90
C THR A 175 -5.91 21.27 0.05
N SER A 176 -4.89 20.67 -0.58
CA SER A 176 -4.02 21.31 -1.56
C SER A 176 -4.71 21.59 -2.90
N GLY A 177 -5.98 21.17 -3.06
CA GLY A 177 -6.78 21.32 -4.27
C GLY A 177 -6.65 20.12 -5.22
N GLY A 178 -7.76 19.72 -5.82
CA GLY A 178 -7.81 18.63 -6.79
C GLY A 178 -7.38 19.06 -8.20
N THR A 179 -7.53 18.13 -9.15
CA THR A 179 -7.33 18.35 -10.59
C THR A 179 -8.45 19.17 -11.23
N SER A 180 -9.63 19.23 -10.60
CA SER A 180 -10.75 20.08 -11.03
C SER A 180 -11.26 20.98 -9.89
N GLN A 181 -11.87 22.11 -10.26
CA GLN A 181 -12.52 23.00 -9.30
C GLN A 181 -13.73 22.32 -8.65
N GLU A 182 -14.48 21.54 -9.41
CA GLU A 182 -15.62 20.75 -8.90
C GLU A 182 -15.19 19.80 -7.77
N TRP A 183 -14.09 19.06 -7.95
CA TRP A 183 -13.58 18.18 -6.89
C TRP A 183 -13.06 19.00 -5.69
N THR A 184 -12.40 20.13 -5.94
CA THR A 184 -11.88 21.03 -4.90
C THR A 184 -12.99 21.69 -4.07
N ASP A 185 -14.16 21.90 -4.68
CA ASP A 185 -15.35 22.44 -4.05
C ASP A 185 -16.23 21.37 -3.38
N ARG A 186 -15.82 20.10 -3.44
CA ARG A 186 -16.61 19.00 -2.91
C ARG A 186 -16.85 19.13 -1.41
N GLN A 187 -18.06 18.71 -1.03
CA GLN A 187 -18.52 18.71 0.33
C GLN A 187 -18.65 17.28 0.88
N TYR A 188 -18.47 17.15 2.19
CA TYR A 188 -18.41 15.89 2.90
C TYR A 188 -19.29 15.94 4.14
N LYS A 189 -19.81 14.81 4.60
CA LYS A 189 -20.40 14.74 5.93
C LYS A 189 -19.26 14.65 6.93
N GLU A 190 -19.25 15.52 7.93
CA GLU A 190 -18.15 15.58 8.90
C GLU A 190 -17.87 14.23 9.58
N LYS A 191 -18.95 13.49 9.92
CA LYS A 191 -18.84 12.14 10.50
C LYS A 191 -18.12 11.12 9.61
N ASP A 192 -18.15 11.29 8.29
CA ASP A 192 -17.51 10.38 7.34
C ASP A 192 -16.01 10.70 7.22
N LEU A 193 -15.55 11.85 7.76
CA LEU A 193 -14.15 12.28 7.79
C LEU A 193 -13.44 11.94 9.11
N TRP A 194 -14.03 11.09 9.95
CA TRP A 194 -13.54 10.74 11.28
C TRP A 194 -12.05 10.36 11.34
N ALA A 195 -11.51 9.75 10.28
CA ALA A 195 -10.11 9.33 10.20
C ALA A 195 -9.14 10.52 10.08
N PHE A 196 -9.55 11.61 9.43
CA PHE A 196 -8.73 12.81 9.20
C PHE A 196 -8.82 13.82 10.35
N VAL A 197 -9.83 13.68 11.20
CA VAL A 197 -10.01 14.51 12.40
C VAL A 197 -9.00 14.09 13.48
N GLY A 198 -8.35 15.10 14.07
CA GLY A 198 -7.41 14.92 15.18
C GLY A 198 -8.00 14.10 16.33
N VAL A 199 -7.17 13.30 16.99
CA VAL A 199 -7.60 12.49 18.13
C VAL A 199 -7.84 13.42 19.32
N PRO A 200 -9.04 13.43 19.92
CA PRO A 200 -9.32 14.26 21.09
C PRO A 200 -8.49 13.79 22.29
N ALA A 201 -8.22 14.70 23.22
CA ALA A 201 -7.48 14.40 24.45
C ALA A 201 -8.26 13.39 25.31
N ALA A 202 -7.57 12.45 25.96
CA ALA A 202 -8.20 11.38 26.74
C ALA A 202 -9.09 11.94 27.87
N GLU A 203 -8.66 13.05 28.49
CA GLU A 203 -9.37 13.76 29.55
C GLU A 203 -10.71 14.35 29.11
N SER A 204 -10.91 14.52 27.80
CA SER A 204 -12.20 14.94 27.24
C SER A 204 -13.18 13.78 27.04
N LEU A 205 -12.69 12.54 27.05
CA LEU A 205 -13.47 11.32 26.80
C LEU A 205 -13.73 10.49 28.05
N LEU A 206 -12.82 10.54 29.02
CA LEU A 206 -12.85 9.74 30.23
C LEU A 206 -13.23 10.59 31.44
N PRO A 207 -14.07 10.08 32.37
CA PRO A 207 -14.24 10.67 33.68
C PRO A 207 -12.91 10.80 34.44
N ALA A 208 -12.79 11.79 35.33
CA ALA A 208 -11.54 12.10 36.03
C ALA A 208 -11.05 10.98 36.96
N ASP A 209 -11.93 10.06 37.36
CA ASP A 209 -11.65 8.90 38.21
C ASP A 209 -11.26 7.64 37.43
N VAL A 210 -11.36 7.66 36.10
CA VAL A 210 -10.99 6.53 35.23
C VAL A 210 -9.55 6.69 34.77
N THR A 211 -8.69 5.73 35.12
CA THR A 211 -7.29 5.74 34.67
C THR A 211 -7.18 5.33 33.20
N HIS A 212 -6.04 5.61 32.56
CA HIS A 212 -5.78 5.11 31.21
C HIS A 212 -5.77 3.58 31.11
N ALA A 213 -5.38 2.87 32.19
CA ALA A 213 -5.40 1.41 32.22
C ALA A 213 -6.84 0.87 32.21
N ASP A 214 -7.75 1.58 32.86
CA ASP A 214 -9.17 1.19 32.95
C ASP A 214 -10.02 1.73 31.79
N ALA A 215 -9.41 2.48 30.86
CA ALA A 215 -10.13 3.18 29.81
C ALA A 215 -10.90 2.24 28.87
N ILE A 216 -10.30 1.10 28.50
CA ILE A 216 -10.95 0.11 27.62
C ILE A 216 -12.17 -0.49 28.33
N ASP A 217 -11.98 -0.93 29.58
CA ASP A 217 -13.04 -1.53 30.38
C ASP A 217 -14.18 -0.53 30.61
N PHE A 218 -13.87 0.74 30.88
CA PHE A 218 -14.87 1.81 30.97
C PHE A 218 -15.75 1.91 29.72
N PHE A 219 -15.15 1.92 28.51
CA PHE A 219 -15.93 1.99 27.27
C PHE A 219 -16.76 0.74 27.02
N VAL A 220 -16.23 -0.45 27.35
CA VAL A 220 -16.94 -1.73 27.21
C VAL A 220 -18.11 -1.82 28.18
N ASP A 221 -17.88 -1.55 29.47
CA ASP A 221 -18.88 -1.62 30.53
C ASP A 221 -20.00 -0.61 30.32
N LYS A 222 -19.66 0.61 29.88
CA LYS A 222 -20.65 1.61 29.49
C LYS A 222 -21.59 1.07 28.40
N ARG A 223 -21.05 0.40 27.37
CA ARG A 223 -21.88 -0.19 26.30
C ARG A 223 -22.67 -1.40 26.75
N ILE A 224 -22.12 -2.23 27.64
CA ILE A 224 -22.85 -3.37 28.25
C ILE A 224 -24.06 -2.84 29.03
N ALA A 225 -23.86 -1.81 29.86
CA ALA A 225 -24.93 -1.19 30.63
C ALA A 225 -26.01 -0.54 29.74
N GLU A 226 -25.60 0.24 28.73
CA GLU A 226 -26.53 0.86 27.76
C GLU A 226 -27.36 -0.16 26.97
N LYS A 227 -26.84 -1.38 26.80
CA LYS A 227 -27.52 -2.47 26.08
C LYS A 227 -28.19 -3.47 27.00
N GLU A 228 -28.18 -3.23 28.31
CA GLU A 228 -28.74 -4.12 29.34
C GLU A 228 -28.22 -5.56 29.23
N LEU A 229 -26.94 -5.70 28.87
CA LEU A 229 -26.25 -6.98 28.74
C LEU A 229 -25.61 -7.39 30.07
N VAL A 230 -25.39 -8.70 30.23
CA VAL A 230 -24.64 -9.26 31.37
C VAL A 230 -23.31 -9.80 30.87
N ALA A 231 -22.21 -9.39 31.50
CA ALA A 231 -20.89 -9.90 31.18
C ALA A 231 -20.79 -11.41 31.42
N SER A 232 -20.04 -12.11 30.56
CA SER A 232 -19.77 -13.53 30.76
C SER A 232 -18.92 -13.76 32.01
N PRO A 233 -19.06 -14.91 32.70
CA PRO A 233 -18.19 -15.23 33.83
C PRO A 233 -16.72 -15.31 33.40
N PRO A 234 -15.77 -15.03 34.31
CA PRO A 234 -14.34 -15.20 34.04
C PRO A 234 -14.01 -16.61 33.56
N ALA A 235 -13.05 -16.72 32.65
CA ALA A 235 -12.59 -18.00 32.13
C ALA A 235 -11.89 -18.83 33.23
N HIS A 236 -11.98 -20.17 33.13
CA HIS A 236 -11.25 -21.05 34.03
C HIS A 236 -9.73 -20.86 33.84
N PRO A 237 -8.87 -20.95 34.88
CA PRO A 237 -7.44 -20.66 34.78
C PRO A 237 -6.72 -21.35 33.63
N VAL A 238 -6.99 -22.64 33.40
CA VAL A 238 -6.37 -23.39 32.29
C VAL A 238 -6.80 -22.85 30.92
N GLU A 239 -8.05 -22.42 30.77
CA GLU A 239 -8.54 -21.81 29.53
C GLU A 239 -7.91 -20.44 29.31
N LEU A 240 -7.83 -19.63 30.38
CA LEU A 240 -7.19 -18.32 30.37
C LEU A 240 -5.72 -18.42 29.95
N LEU A 241 -4.96 -19.31 30.59
CA LEU A 241 -3.57 -19.59 30.23
C LEU A 241 -3.42 -19.97 28.75
N ARG A 242 -4.25 -20.89 28.26
CA ARG A 242 -4.20 -21.33 26.86
C ARG A 242 -4.47 -20.17 25.91
N ARG A 243 -5.51 -19.38 26.16
CA ARG A 243 -5.87 -18.21 25.32
C ARG A 243 -4.72 -17.21 25.27
N VAL A 244 -4.19 -16.80 26.41
CA VAL A 244 -3.12 -15.79 26.47
C VAL A 244 -1.80 -16.30 25.89
N THR A 245 -1.45 -17.58 26.08
CA THR A 245 -0.23 -18.14 25.48
C THR A 245 -0.35 -18.22 23.95
N TYR A 246 -1.51 -18.66 23.46
CA TYR A 246 -1.83 -18.65 22.03
C TYR A 246 -2.02 -17.25 21.47
N ASP A 247 -2.27 -16.23 22.27
CA ASP A 247 -2.42 -14.86 21.81
C ASP A 247 -1.06 -14.13 21.75
N LEU A 248 -0.21 -14.30 22.76
CA LEU A 248 1.07 -13.59 22.83
C LEU A 248 2.20 -14.30 22.08
N THR A 249 2.24 -15.65 22.10
CA THR A 249 3.37 -16.41 21.52
C THR A 249 2.97 -17.35 20.39
N GLY A 250 1.68 -17.72 20.29
CA GLY A 250 1.19 -18.65 19.27
C GLY A 250 1.54 -20.11 19.51
N LEU A 251 2.14 -20.40 20.67
CA LEU A 251 2.46 -21.74 21.10
C LEU A 251 1.54 -22.15 22.24
N PRO A 252 1.22 -23.44 22.40
CA PRO A 252 0.53 -23.92 23.58
C PRO A 252 1.42 -23.85 24.83
N PRO A 253 0.84 -23.69 26.03
CA PRO A 253 1.58 -23.88 27.27
C PRO A 253 1.99 -25.35 27.42
N THR A 254 3.13 -25.61 28.06
CA THR A 254 3.52 -26.98 28.42
C THR A 254 2.67 -27.51 29.57
N ALA A 255 2.64 -28.84 29.74
CA ALA A 255 1.95 -29.47 30.86
C ALA A 255 2.45 -28.95 32.23
N LYS A 256 3.77 -28.79 32.37
CA LYS A 256 4.39 -28.23 33.58
C LYS A 256 3.92 -26.80 33.85
N GLN A 257 3.95 -25.93 32.84
CA GLN A 257 3.48 -24.55 32.97
C GLN A 257 2.00 -24.47 33.36
N THR A 258 1.18 -25.40 32.86
CA THR A 258 -0.25 -25.46 33.18
C THR A 258 -0.50 -25.72 34.65
N VAL A 259 0.17 -26.73 35.22
CA VAL A 259 0.07 -27.06 36.65
C VAL A 259 0.58 -25.90 37.51
N THR A 260 1.77 -25.39 37.20
CA THR A 260 2.36 -24.27 37.97
C THR A 260 1.48 -23.02 37.95
N PHE A 261 0.90 -22.67 36.81
CA PHE A 261 0.00 -21.52 36.70
C PHE A 261 -1.30 -21.76 37.49
N ALA A 262 -1.93 -22.93 37.38
CA ALA A 262 -3.15 -23.23 38.12
C ALA A 262 -2.95 -23.14 39.64
N ASP A 263 -1.82 -23.64 40.15
CA ASP A 263 -1.47 -23.58 41.57
C ASP A 263 -1.15 -22.15 42.04
N ALA A 264 -0.52 -21.33 41.20
CA ALA A 264 -0.29 -19.91 41.49
C ALA A 264 -1.61 -19.13 41.49
N PHE A 265 -2.42 -19.32 40.45
CA PHE A 265 -3.71 -18.65 40.28
C PHE A 265 -4.72 -18.98 41.38
N ALA A 266 -4.68 -20.21 41.93
CA ALA A 266 -5.51 -20.59 43.06
C ALA A 266 -5.12 -19.90 44.38
N ARG A 267 -3.86 -19.43 44.50
CA ARG A 267 -3.35 -18.69 45.66
C ARG A 267 -3.61 -17.20 45.53
N ASP A 268 -3.28 -16.64 44.36
CA ASP A 268 -3.48 -15.24 44.00
C ASP A 268 -3.68 -15.16 42.49
N SER A 269 -4.91 -14.87 42.05
CA SER A 269 -5.25 -14.85 40.63
C SER A 269 -4.61 -13.69 39.88
N ASP A 270 -4.49 -12.55 40.55
CA ASP A 270 -4.15 -11.29 39.90
C ASP A 270 -2.63 -11.26 39.69
N SER A 271 -1.86 -11.53 40.75
CA SER A 271 -0.41 -11.65 40.67
C SER A 271 0.02 -12.79 39.73
N ALA A 272 -0.66 -13.95 39.76
CA ALA A 272 -0.31 -15.06 38.86
C ALA A 272 -0.57 -14.71 37.38
N TYR A 273 -1.58 -13.89 37.09
CA TYR A 273 -1.87 -13.45 35.73
C TYR A 273 -0.85 -12.42 35.24
N GLU A 274 -0.49 -11.44 36.06
CA GLU A 274 0.58 -10.47 35.73
C GLU A 274 1.92 -11.17 35.46
N ASP A 275 2.34 -12.06 36.36
CA ASP A 275 3.57 -12.87 36.19
C ASP A 275 3.55 -13.69 34.89
N LEU A 276 2.36 -14.21 34.51
CA LEU A 276 2.17 -14.93 33.26
C LEU A 276 2.40 -14.01 32.05
N ILE A 277 1.81 -12.82 32.05
CA ILE A 277 1.94 -11.85 30.96
C ILE A 277 3.40 -11.43 30.80
N ASP A 278 4.08 -11.04 31.88
CA ASP A 278 5.48 -10.62 31.86
C ASP A 278 6.40 -11.73 31.31
N ARG A 279 6.16 -12.98 31.73
CA ARG A 279 6.91 -14.13 31.22
C ARG A 279 6.67 -14.38 29.73
N LEU A 280 5.47 -14.10 29.21
CA LEU A 280 5.16 -14.30 27.80
C LEU A 280 5.70 -13.16 26.94
N LEU A 281 5.59 -11.90 27.39
CA LEU A 281 6.14 -10.73 26.70
C LEU A 281 7.67 -10.75 26.66
N SER A 282 8.32 -11.24 27.71
CA SER A 282 9.78 -11.42 27.74
C SER A 282 10.28 -12.60 26.89
N SER A 283 9.39 -13.43 26.34
CA SER A 283 9.78 -14.54 25.47
C SER A 283 10.17 -14.03 24.08
N PRO A 284 11.28 -14.49 23.46
CA PRO A 284 11.60 -14.15 22.07
C PRO A 284 10.49 -14.53 21.07
N ARG A 285 9.64 -15.51 21.44
CA ARG A 285 8.49 -15.98 20.67
C ARG A 285 7.42 -14.91 20.51
N TYR A 286 7.34 -13.93 21.42
CA TYR A 286 6.44 -12.79 21.29
C TYR A 286 6.77 -12.00 20.02
N GLY A 287 8.01 -11.52 19.88
CA GLY A 287 8.44 -10.78 18.70
C GLY A 287 8.37 -11.60 17.42
N GLU A 288 8.69 -12.90 17.45
CA GLU A 288 8.51 -13.78 16.30
C GLU A 288 7.05 -13.88 15.86
N ARG A 289 6.12 -14.02 16.80
CA ARG A 289 4.69 -14.10 16.50
C ARG A 289 4.18 -12.80 15.89
N TRP A 290 4.47 -11.68 16.54
CA TRP A 290 3.94 -10.35 16.20
C TRP A 290 4.59 -9.76 14.95
N ALA A 291 5.88 -10.01 14.74
CA ALA A 291 6.56 -9.60 13.52
C ALA A 291 5.93 -10.20 12.27
N ARG A 292 5.37 -11.43 12.30
CA ARG A 292 4.69 -12.01 11.13
C ARG A 292 3.54 -11.14 10.64
N HIS A 293 2.77 -10.55 11.56
CA HIS A 293 1.68 -9.65 11.21
C HIS A 293 2.18 -8.38 10.53
N TRP A 294 3.32 -7.85 10.99
CA TRP A 294 3.96 -6.71 10.35
C TRP A 294 4.52 -7.06 8.97
N LEU A 295 5.26 -8.17 8.88
CA LEU A 295 5.92 -8.65 7.67
C LEU A 295 4.91 -8.98 6.56
N ASP A 296 3.69 -9.40 6.92
CA ASP A 296 2.60 -9.58 5.97
C ASP A 296 2.15 -8.25 5.35
N ILE A 297 1.92 -7.22 6.18
CA ILE A 297 1.53 -5.88 5.71
C ILE A 297 2.61 -5.29 4.81
N THR A 298 3.88 -5.41 5.21
CA THR A 298 4.99 -4.83 4.45
C THR A 298 5.40 -5.68 3.24
N ARG A 299 4.72 -6.82 3.03
CA ARG A 299 4.92 -7.75 1.91
C ARG A 299 6.35 -8.28 1.86
N TYR A 300 6.83 -8.70 3.02
CA TYR A 300 8.17 -9.26 3.16
C TYR A 300 8.34 -10.49 2.25
N ALA A 301 9.43 -10.49 1.49
CA ALA A 301 9.88 -11.64 0.72
C ALA A 301 11.41 -11.67 0.68
N ASP A 302 11.99 -12.88 0.72
CA ASP A 302 13.43 -13.11 0.50
C ASP A 302 13.83 -12.94 -0.98
N THR A 303 12.88 -12.62 -1.87
CA THR A 303 13.06 -12.52 -3.32
C THR A 303 12.40 -11.25 -3.89
N GLY A 304 12.54 -11.01 -5.21
CA GLY A 304 12.11 -9.81 -5.92
C GLY A 304 10.65 -9.77 -6.35
N GLY A 305 9.95 -10.91 -6.37
CA GLY A 305 8.49 -11.02 -6.57
C GLY A 305 7.96 -10.72 -7.98
N MET A 306 8.80 -10.72 -9.01
CA MET A 306 8.45 -10.38 -10.41
C MET A 306 8.93 -11.45 -11.41
N SER A 307 8.86 -11.16 -12.71
CA SER A 307 9.11 -12.11 -13.82
C SER A 307 10.36 -12.99 -13.67
N ASN A 308 11.49 -12.46 -13.18
CA ASN A 308 12.73 -13.25 -12.98
C ASN A 308 13.04 -13.61 -11.52
N ASP A 309 12.16 -13.23 -10.59
CA ASP A 309 12.22 -13.44 -9.14
C ASP A 309 13.63 -13.67 -8.53
N TYR A 310 14.46 -12.63 -8.51
CA TYR A 310 15.83 -12.74 -7.99
C TYR A 310 15.89 -12.75 -6.46
N GLU A 311 16.82 -13.55 -5.91
CA GLU A 311 17.09 -13.61 -4.47
C GLU A 311 17.64 -12.29 -3.91
N ARG A 312 17.16 -11.91 -2.72
CA ARG A 312 17.66 -10.82 -1.89
C ARG A 312 18.46 -11.40 -0.72
N SER A 313 19.72 -11.72 -0.96
CA SER A 313 20.53 -12.61 -0.09
C SER A 313 20.62 -12.20 1.39
N ASN A 314 20.36 -10.93 1.74
CA ASN A 314 20.44 -10.41 3.12
C ASN A 314 19.11 -9.83 3.64
N MET A 315 17.98 -10.07 2.96
CA MET A 315 16.69 -9.49 3.36
C MET A 315 16.20 -10.02 4.72
N TRP A 316 16.64 -11.22 5.10
CA TRP A 316 16.46 -11.80 6.44
C TRP A 316 16.88 -10.87 7.57
N ARG A 317 17.84 -9.96 7.34
CA ARG A 317 18.26 -8.96 8.34
C ARG A 317 17.13 -8.00 8.70
N TYR A 318 16.32 -7.59 7.71
CA TYR A 318 15.15 -6.75 7.94
C TYR A 318 14.06 -7.50 8.73
N ARG A 319 13.80 -8.78 8.38
CA ARG A 319 12.89 -9.63 9.16
C ARG A 319 13.29 -9.68 10.64
N ASP A 320 14.56 -9.96 10.89
CA ASP A 320 15.07 -10.08 12.26
C ASP A 320 15.10 -8.73 12.98
N TYR A 321 15.30 -7.62 12.26
CA TYR A 321 15.11 -6.26 12.78
C TYR A 321 13.68 -6.04 13.29
N VAL A 322 12.66 -6.42 12.51
CA VAL A 322 11.26 -6.29 12.94
C VAL A 322 10.98 -7.14 14.19
N ILE A 323 11.47 -8.39 14.22
CA ILE A 323 11.34 -9.27 15.40
C ILE A 323 11.95 -8.62 16.65
N ARG A 324 13.16 -8.06 16.53
CA ARG A 324 13.81 -7.35 17.65
C ARG A 324 13.06 -6.10 18.07
N CYS A 325 12.46 -5.36 17.14
CA CYS A 325 11.68 -4.17 17.48
C CYS A 325 10.49 -4.52 18.37
N PHE A 326 9.80 -5.65 18.11
CA PHE A 326 8.73 -6.11 19.00
C PHE A 326 9.26 -6.63 20.35
N ASN A 327 10.34 -7.42 20.36
CA ASN A 327 10.90 -7.97 21.60
C ASN A 327 11.48 -6.91 22.53
N ASN A 328 12.00 -5.81 21.97
CA ASN A 328 12.64 -4.73 22.74
C ASN A 328 11.70 -3.53 22.97
N ASP A 329 10.41 -3.68 22.65
CA ASP A 329 9.40 -2.62 22.74
C ASP A 329 9.87 -1.28 22.11
N LYS A 330 10.33 -1.34 20.85
CA LYS A 330 10.81 -0.15 20.16
C LYS A 330 9.67 0.87 20.03
N PRO A 331 9.87 2.15 20.43
CA PRO A 331 8.89 3.18 20.22
C PRO A 331 8.42 3.25 18.76
N TYR A 332 7.11 3.21 18.56
CA TYR A 332 6.53 3.09 17.20
C TYR A 332 6.93 4.26 16.29
N ASN A 333 7.05 5.46 16.84
CA ASN A 333 7.54 6.65 16.13
C ASN A 333 8.98 6.47 15.63
N ASP A 334 9.88 5.89 16.43
CA ASP A 334 11.24 5.56 16.00
C ASP A 334 11.22 4.47 14.95
N PHE A 335 10.43 3.42 15.14
CA PHE A 335 10.28 2.35 14.16
C PHE A 335 9.82 2.84 12.79
N ILE A 336 8.88 3.81 12.72
CA ILE A 336 8.47 4.46 11.46
C ILE A 336 9.64 5.24 10.85
N LYS A 337 10.30 6.10 11.64
CA LYS A 337 11.40 6.95 11.16
C LYS A 337 12.54 6.12 10.57
N GLU A 338 12.91 5.03 11.24
CA GLU A 338 13.96 4.13 10.78
C GLU A 338 13.60 3.42 9.47
N GLN A 339 12.34 3.03 9.28
CA GLN A 339 11.91 2.35 8.04
C GLN A 339 11.87 3.27 6.82
N ILE A 340 11.41 4.51 6.99
CA ILE A 340 11.25 5.46 5.87
C ILE A 340 12.54 6.20 5.56
N ALA A 341 13.37 6.48 6.57
CA ALA A 341 14.53 7.36 6.44
C ALA A 341 15.81 6.84 7.12
N GLY A 342 15.89 5.55 7.47
CA GLY A 342 17.02 4.97 8.20
C GLY A 342 18.38 5.25 7.56
N ASP A 343 18.51 5.16 6.24
CA ASP A 343 19.76 5.45 5.54
C ASP A 343 20.18 6.93 5.61
N GLU A 344 19.24 7.86 5.56
CA GLU A 344 19.52 9.29 5.73
C GLU A 344 19.89 9.62 7.19
N LEU A 345 19.25 8.95 8.16
CA LEU A 345 19.60 9.04 9.59
C LEU A 345 21.00 8.49 9.87
N ALA A 346 21.34 7.35 9.27
CA ALA A 346 22.68 6.75 9.36
C ALA A 346 23.73 7.71 8.77
N LYS A 347 23.49 8.25 7.58
CA LYS A 347 24.37 9.23 6.93
C LYS A 347 24.56 10.49 7.79
N THR A 348 23.49 10.98 8.41
CA THR A 348 23.55 12.12 9.35
C THR A 348 24.42 11.79 10.57
N SER A 349 24.27 10.60 11.15
CA SER A 349 25.11 10.13 12.27
C SER A 349 26.59 10.04 11.87
N VAL A 350 26.87 9.44 10.71
CA VAL A 350 28.23 9.30 10.16
C VAL A 350 28.87 10.68 9.97
N LYS A 351 28.12 11.64 9.40
CA LYS A 351 28.59 13.02 9.24
C LYS A 351 28.91 13.65 10.59
N LYS A 352 28.01 13.54 11.58
CA LYS A 352 28.21 14.11 12.92
C LYS A 352 29.46 13.55 13.62
N ARG A 353 29.70 12.24 13.58
CA ARG A 353 30.88 11.66 14.23
C ARG A 353 32.19 12.02 13.54
N HIS A 354 32.21 12.14 12.22
CA HIS A 354 33.40 12.59 11.48
C HIS A 354 33.68 14.09 11.72
N MET A 355 32.63 14.92 11.81
CA MET A 355 32.77 16.31 12.26
C MET A 355 33.32 16.40 13.68
N ALA A 356 32.84 15.56 14.60
CA ALA A 356 33.36 15.50 15.97
C ALA A 356 34.83 15.05 16.03
N ALA A 357 35.31 14.33 15.02
CA ALA A 357 36.72 13.98 14.84
C ALA A 357 37.55 15.10 14.18
N GLY A 358 36.98 16.29 13.98
CA GLY A 358 37.64 17.47 13.42
C GLY A 358 37.70 17.52 11.89
N LEU A 359 36.95 16.66 11.18
CA LEU A 359 36.93 16.67 9.72
C LEU A 359 35.92 17.69 9.19
N GLU A 360 36.34 18.49 8.21
CA GLU A 360 35.52 19.51 7.56
C GLU A 360 35.68 19.49 6.02
N GLY A 361 34.79 20.20 5.33
CA GLY A 361 34.84 20.39 3.87
C GLY A 361 35.05 19.09 3.08
N GLN A 362 36.05 19.07 2.21
CA GLN A 362 36.36 17.93 1.34
C GLN A 362 36.81 16.69 2.12
N GLN A 363 37.49 16.86 3.26
CA GLN A 363 37.94 15.74 4.10
C GLN A 363 36.73 15.03 4.74
N LEU A 364 35.77 15.82 5.24
CA LEU A 364 34.51 15.30 5.76
C LEU A 364 33.74 14.54 4.67
N TYR A 365 33.59 15.13 3.49
CA TYR A 365 32.93 14.49 2.35
C TYR A 365 33.59 13.15 2.01
N ALA A 366 34.92 13.12 1.88
CA ALA A 366 35.66 11.90 1.57
C ALA A 366 35.51 10.83 2.66
N ALA A 367 35.52 11.21 3.94
CA ALA A 367 35.39 10.27 5.06
C ALA A 367 33.98 9.68 5.19
N VAL A 368 32.94 10.50 5.02
CA VAL A 368 31.54 10.03 4.92
C VAL A 368 31.42 9.08 3.74
N ARG A 369 31.94 9.48 2.58
CA ARG A 369 31.86 8.65 1.37
C ARG A 369 32.57 7.32 1.54
N LYS A 370 33.78 7.33 2.11
CA LYS A 370 34.54 6.13 2.44
C LYS A 370 33.74 5.19 3.34
N THR A 371 33.06 5.74 4.36
CA THR A 371 32.18 4.96 5.25
C THR A 371 31.06 4.30 4.45
N GLU A 372 30.39 5.06 3.58
CA GLU A 372 29.32 4.52 2.73
C GLU A 372 29.79 3.43 1.78
N THR A 373 31.02 3.55 1.29
CA THR A 373 31.56 2.63 0.30
C THR A 373 32.22 1.39 0.85
N GLU A 374 32.83 1.49 2.03
CA GLU A 374 33.57 0.40 2.65
C GLU A 374 32.80 -0.25 3.81
N GLY A 375 31.69 0.35 4.25
CA GLY A 375 30.84 -0.20 5.31
C GLY A 375 31.37 0.07 6.72
N GLY A 376 32.14 1.15 6.93
CA GLY A 376 32.73 1.54 8.22
C GLY A 376 31.70 2.10 9.22
N TYR A 377 30.54 1.47 9.33
CA TYR A 377 29.41 1.87 10.16
C TYR A 377 29.53 1.35 11.59
N THR A 378 28.99 2.11 12.54
CA THR A 378 28.70 1.59 13.89
C THR A 378 27.52 0.61 13.85
N GLU A 379 27.31 -0.19 14.92
CA GLU A 379 26.15 -1.09 14.98
C GLU A 379 24.82 -0.36 14.82
N ARG A 380 24.66 0.82 15.45
CA ARG A 380 23.43 1.60 15.32
C ARG A 380 23.24 2.13 13.90
N GLU A 381 24.30 2.63 13.26
CA GLU A 381 24.23 3.08 11.87
C GLU A 381 23.90 1.92 10.91
N ALA A 382 24.46 0.74 11.14
CA ALA A 382 24.16 -0.46 10.35
C ALA A 382 22.71 -0.92 10.55
N GLU A 383 22.19 -0.88 11.78
CA GLU A 383 20.78 -1.21 12.05
C GLU A 383 19.81 -0.26 11.34
N LEU A 384 20.12 1.04 11.29
CA LEU A 384 19.34 2.03 10.53
C LEU A 384 19.30 1.70 9.02
N LEU A 385 20.42 1.22 8.45
CA LEU A 385 20.42 0.74 7.07
C LEU A 385 19.56 -0.51 6.89
N VAL A 386 19.58 -1.44 7.85
CA VAL A 386 18.70 -2.62 7.85
C VAL A 386 17.22 -2.20 7.88
N ALA A 387 16.85 -1.24 8.73
CA ALA A 387 15.48 -0.76 8.85
C ALA A 387 14.94 -0.17 7.54
N SER A 388 15.77 0.61 6.82
CA SER A 388 15.42 1.18 5.51
C SER A 388 15.18 0.13 4.41
N GLY A 389 15.48 -1.15 4.69
CA GLY A 389 15.07 -2.29 3.87
C GLY A 389 13.55 -2.40 3.66
N PHE A 390 12.72 -1.73 4.46
CA PHE A 390 11.28 -1.56 4.19
C PHE A 390 11.01 -1.07 2.75
N LEU A 391 11.79 -0.09 2.27
CA LEU A 391 11.65 0.47 0.92
C LEU A 391 12.18 -0.46 -0.18
N ARG A 392 12.68 -1.64 0.19
CA ARG A 392 13.17 -2.69 -0.72
C ARG A 392 12.21 -3.87 -0.84
N LEU A 393 11.10 -3.90 -0.10
CA LEU A 393 10.23 -5.08 -0.02
C LEU A 393 9.35 -5.26 -1.27
N GLY A 394 8.98 -4.17 -1.93
CA GLY A 394 8.18 -4.18 -3.16
C GLY A 394 8.88 -4.76 -4.39
N PRO A 395 8.15 -5.01 -5.48
CA PRO A 395 8.71 -5.60 -6.71
C PRO A 395 9.80 -4.71 -7.32
N TRP A 396 10.88 -5.34 -7.79
CA TRP A 396 11.91 -4.67 -8.59
C TRP A 396 12.42 -5.62 -9.68
N ASP A 397 12.03 -5.35 -10.92
CA ASP A 397 12.53 -6.05 -12.11
C ASP A 397 12.55 -5.09 -13.31
N ASN A 398 13.67 -5.07 -14.03
CA ASN A 398 13.84 -4.33 -15.28
C ASN A 398 14.21 -5.23 -16.46
N ALA A 399 14.14 -6.54 -16.29
CA ALA A 399 14.25 -7.47 -17.40
C ALA A 399 12.94 -7.44 -18.20
N MET A 400 12.98 -6.80 -19.37
CA MET A 400 11.86 -6.63 -20.31
C MET A 400 10.87 -5.52 -19.98
N VAL A 401 11.23 -4.60 -19.08
CA VAL A 401 10.47 -3.37 -18.79
C VAL A 401 11.39 -2.18 -19.07
N ASP A 402 10.87 -1.12 -19.69
CA ASP A 402 11.64 0.10 -19.88
C ASP A 402 12.12 0.64 -18.51
N ASP A 403 13.35 1.15 -18.44
CA ASP A 403 13.96 1.56 -17.16
C ASP A 403 13.15 2.67 -16.46
N ASP A 404 12.55 3.60 -17.22
CA ASP A 404 11.77 4.69 -16.66
C ASP A 404 10.40 4.18 -16.17
N GLN A 405 9.84 3.19 -16.87
CA GLN A 405 8.64 2.47 -16.41
C GLN A 405 8.89 1.64 -15.15
N ALA A 406 10.01 0.92 -15.07
CA ALA A 406 10.41 0.17 -13.87
C ALA A 406 10.62 1.12 -12.68
N ARG A 407 11.22 2.28 -12.93
CA ARG A 407 11.36 3.35 -11.93
C ARG A 407 10.01 3.85 -11.43
N GLN A 408 9.06 4.09 -12.34
CA GLN A 408 7.70 4.51 -11.98
C GLN A 408 6.98 3.46 -11.14
N ILE A 409 7.06 2.19 -11.51
CA ILE A 409 6.45 1.08 -10.76
C ILE A 409 6.97 1.04 -9.32
N TYR A 410 8.29 1.18 -9.15
CA TYR A 410 8.91 1.26 -7.83
C TYR A 410 8.39 2.45 -7.02
N LEU A 411 8.33 3.65 -7.62
CA LEU A 411 7.87 4.85 -6.92
C LEU A 411 6.39 4.77 -6.54
N ASP A 412 5.55 4.29 -7.44
CA ASP A 412 4.13 4.05 -7.15
C ASP A 412 3.94 3.04 -6.01
N ASP A 413 4.77 2.00 -5.99
CA ASP A 413 4.74 0.97 -4.97
C ASP A 413 5.13 1.52 -3.59
N VAL A 414 6.24 2.25 -3.47
CA VAL A 414 6.69 2.81 -2.19
C VAL A 414 5.71 3.86 -1.63
N VAL A 415 5.07 4.66 -2.50
CA VAL A 415 4.02 5.61 -2.08
C VAL A 415 2.82 4.85 -1.53
N ASN A 416 2.33 3.86 -2.28
CA ASN A 416 1.15 3.12 -1.87
C ASN A 416 1.39 2.28 -0.61
N ILE A 417 2.52 1.56 -0.51
CA ILE A 417 2.80 0.73 0.67
C ILE A 417 3.05 1.58 1.91
N THR A 418 3.65 2.76 1.78
CA THR A 418 3.80 3.70 2.90
C THR A 418 2.43 4.21 3.36
N GLY A 419 1.56 4.60 2.41
CA GLY A 419 0.19 5.02 2.71
C GLY A 419 -0.65 3.93 3.37
N GLN A 420 -0.61 2.70 2.86
CA GLN A 420 -1.34 1.57 3.44
C GLN A 420 -0.78 1.20 4.82
N THR A 421 0.54 1.02 4.93
CA THR A 421 1.20 0.54 6.14
C THR A 421 1.09 1.54 7.28
N PHE A 422 1.30 2.82 7.05
CA PHE A 422 1.36 3.79 8.15
C PHE A 422 0.13 4.66 8.28
N LEU A 423 -0.65 4.87 7.22
CA LEU A 423 -1.79 5.80 7.23
C LEU A 423 -3.14 5.11 7.02
N SER A 424 -3.14 3.79 6.75
CA SER A 424 -4.34 3.04 6.35
C SER A 424 -5.08 3.69 5.17
N GLN A 425 -4.32 4.18 4.18
CA GLN A 425 -4.85 4.82 2.97
C GLN A 425 -4.38 4.09 1.72
N THR A 426 -5.30 3.71 0.84
CA THR A 426 -4.98 3.12 -0.47
C THR A 426 -4.78 4.19 -1.52
N LEU A 427 -3.53 4.67 -1.66
CA LEU A 427 -3.24 5.83 -2.49
C LEU A 427 -3.09 5.53 -3.98
N ARG A 428 -3.09 4.26 -4.40
CA ARG A 428 -2.81 3.86 -5.80
C ARG A 428 -3.76 4.47 -6.83
N CYS A 429 -5.05 4.65 -6.50
CA CYS A 429 -6.01 5.27 -7.42
C CYS A 429 -5.71 6.76 -7.65
N CYS A 430 -5.15 7.44 -6.63
CA CYS A 430 -4.82 8.86 -6.67
C CYS A 430 -3.76 9.21 -7.71
N LYS A 431 -3.02 8.21 -8.21
CA LYS A 431 -2.09 8.33 -9.34
C LYS A 431 -2.78 8.90 -10.58
N CYS A 432 -4.01 8.48 -10.86
CA CYS A 432 -4.68 8.81 -12.12
C CYS A 432 -5.72 9.92 -11.97
N HIS A 433 -6.40 10.00 -10.83
CA HIS A 433 -7.50 10.94 -10.57
C HIS A 433 -7.63 11.23 -9.08
N ASP A 434 -8.26 12.34 -8.70
CA ASP A 434 -8.46 12.67 -7.29
C ASP A 434 -9.32 11.60 -6.60
N HIS A 435 -9.09 11.37 -5.31
CA HIS A 435 -9.74 10.27 -4.61
C HIS A 435 -11.27 10.37 -4.64
N LYS A 436 -11.95 9.24 -4.81
CA LYS A 436 -13.40 9.21 -5.07
C LYS A 436 -14.25 9.52 -3.85
N PHE A 437 -13.79 9.27 -2.63
CA PHE A 437 -14.60 9.41 -1.42
C PHE A 437 -13.95 10.32 -0.40
N ASP A 438 -12.67 10.09 -0.14
CA ASP A 438 -11.88 10.90 0.78
C ASP A 438 -11.34 12.20 0.16
N PRO A 439 -11.06 13.23 0.98
CA PRO A 439 -10.51 14.50 0.54
C PRO A 439 -9.01 14.40 0.24
N ILE A 440 -8.59 13.43 -0.58
CA ILE A 440 -7.21 13.21 -0.98
C ILE A 440 -7.05 13.56 -2.47
N PRO A 441 -6.48 14.74 -2.80
CA PRO A 441 -6.24 15.11 -4.19
C PRO A 441 -5.06 14.32 -4.78
N THR A 442 -5.05 14.16 -6.11
CA THR A 442 -3.92 13.59 -6.87
C THR A 442 -2.62 14.33 -6.57
N ARG A 443 -2.69 15.65 -6.33
CA ARG A 443 -1.53 16.47 -5.97
C ARG A 443 -0.82 15.96 -4.70
N ASP A 444 -1.56 15.47 -3.70
CA ASP A 444 -0.98 14.96 -2.46
C ASP A 444 -0.27 13.62 -2.69
N TYR A 445 -0.83 12.75 -3.54
CA TYR A 445 -0.15 11.53 -3.99
C TYR A 445 1.20 11.86 -4.62
N TYR A 446 1.20 12.82 -5.57
CA TYR A 446 2.43 13.24 -6.22
C TYR A 446 3.38 14.01 -5.28
N GLY A 447 2.87 14.61 -4.20
CA GLY A 447 3.69 15.19 -3.13
C GLY A 447 4.47 14.13 -2.34
N ILE A 448 3.82 13.03 -1.95
CA ILE A 448 4.49 11.90 -1.30
C ILE A 448 5.42 11.19 -2.29
N TYR A 449 4.99 11.02 -3.54
CA TYR A 449 5.83 10.53 -4.64
C TYR A 449 7.12 11.36 -4.75
N ALA A 450 7.01 12.68 -4.72
CA ALA A 450 8.14 13.59 -4.82
C ALA A 450 9.09 13.52 -3.61
N ALA A 451 8.61 13.10 -2.44
CA ALA A 451 9.45 12.80 -1.29
C ALA A 451 10.29 11.52 -1.51
N PHE A 452 9.78 10.55 -2.28
CA PHE A 452 10.50 9.31 -2.63
C PHE A 452 11.24 9.37 -3.97
N ALA A 453 11.02 10.38 -4.80
CA ALA A 453 11.59 10.48 -6.15
C ALA A 453 13.14 10.43 -6.19
N THR A 454 13.79 10.76 -5.08
CA THR A 454 15.26 10.71 -4.91
C THR A 454 15.76 9.35 -4.40
N THR A 455 14.86 8.42 -4.06
CA THR A 455 15.20 7.17 -3.36
C THR A 455 15.46 6.04 -4.32
N PHE A 456 16.63 5.41 -4.25
CA PHE A 456 17.00 4.30 -5.15
C PHE A 456 17.34 3.03 -4.38
N PRO A 457 16.86 1.86 -4.83
CA PRO A 457 17.20 0.59 -4.22
C PRO A 457 18.69 0.26 -4.42
N VAL A 458 19.39 -0.08 -3.34
CA VAL A 458 20.82 -0.46 -3.37
C VAL A 458 21.13 -1.66 -2.49
N GLU A 459 22.21 -2.35 -2.82
CA GLU A 459 22.88 -3.32 -1.94
C GLU A 459 24.22 -2.72 -1.53
N ARG A 460 24.43 -2.56 -0.23
CA ARG A 460 25.60 -1.84 0.29
C ARG A 460 26.27 -2.56 1.47
N PRO A 461 27.58 -2.37 1.67
CA PRO A 461 28.31 -2.84 2.85
C PRO A 461 27.68 -2.33 4.13
N ALA A 462 27.40 -3.24 5.06
CA ALA A 462 26.99 -2.93 6.42
C ALA A 462 27.41 -4.10 7.32
N PRO A 463 28.18 -3.83 8.39
CA PRO A 463 28.68 -4.88 9.27
C PRO A 463 27.53 -5.70 9.84
N PHE A 464 27.79 -6.97 10.11
CA PHE A 464 26.86 -7.77 10.91
C PHE A 464 26.79 -7.18 12.32
N LEU A 465 25.58 -7.14 12.88
CA LEU A 465 25.35 -6.72 14.24
C LEU A 465 25.80 -7.84 15.19
N SER A 466 26.31 -7.51 16.36
CA SER A 466 26.80 -8.52 17.33
C SER A 466 25.78 -9.60 17.67
N PHE A 467 24.49 -9.24 17.70
CA PHE A 467 23.36 -10.10 18.03
C PHE A 467 22.67 -10.76 16.82
N GLU A 468 23.15 -10.56 15.58
CA GLU A 468 22.61 -11.28 14.43
C GLU A 468 23.00 -12.76 14.48
N SER A 469 22.02 -13.64 14.27
CA SER A 469 22.24 -15.09 14.29
C SER A 469 23.08 -15.52 13.11
N ARG A 470 24.25 -16.09 13.41
CA ARG A 470 25.25 -16.54 12.42
C ARG A 470 25.71 -17.97 12.67
N ASP A 471 25.07 -18.69 13.58
CA ASP A 471 25.52 -20.01 14.06
C ASP A 471 25.60 -21.07 12.95
N ARG A 472 24.82 -20.91 11.87
CA ARG A 472 24.81 -21.81 10.71
C ARG A 472 25.60 -21.30 9.52
N PHE A 473 26.26 -20.15 9.62
CA PHE A 473 26.93 -19.54 8.47
C PHE A 473 28.03 -20.44 7.92
N ASP A 474 28.88 -21.01 8.78
CA ASP A 474 30.00 -21.83 8.32
C ASP A 474 29.52 -23.09 7.59
N SER A 475 28.51 -23.79 8.12
CA SER A 475 27.97 -25.00 7.51
C SER A 475 27.14 -24.72 6.25
N GLU A 476 26.29 -23.68 6.26
CA GLU A 476 25.53 -23.28 5.08
C GLU A 476 26.44 -22.74 3.97
N LYS A 477 27.50 -22.00 4.31
CA LYS A 477 28.48 -21.50 3.35
C LYS A 477 29.25 -22.62 2.69
N ALA A 478 29.75 -23.59 3.47
CA ALA A 478 30.46 -24.75 2.93
C ALA A 478 29.59 -25.52 1.91
N PHE A 479 28.31 -25.71 2.20
CA PHE A 479 27.37 -26.32 1.26
C PHE A 479 27.21 -25.49 -0.03
N VAL A 480 27.05 -24.17 0.08
CA VAL A 480 26.93 -23.30 -1.10
C VAL A 480 28.21 -23.32 -1.95
N GLU A 481 29.39 -23.34 -1.32
CA GLU A 481 30.68 -23.45 -2.01
C GLU A 481 30.85 -24.79 -2.74
N GLU A 482 30.40 -25.89 -2.14
CA GLU A 482 30.36 -27.21 -2.78
C GLU A 482 29.45 -27.20 -4.01
N MET A 483 28.24 -26.66 -3.87
CA MET A 483 27.29 -26.57 -4.98
C MET A 483 27.78 -25.64 -6.11
N LEU A 484 28.45 -24.53 -5.76
CA LEU A 484 29.09 -23.66 -6.74
C LEU A 484 30.22 -24.38 -7.49
N THR A 485 31.03 -25.14 -6.77
CA THR A 485 32.12 -25.92 -7.37
C THR A 485 31.57 -26.95 -8.35
N PHE A 486 30.53 -27.69 -7.93
CA PHE A 486 29.83 -28.63 -8.82
C PHE A 486 29.27 -27.94 -10.08
N ALA A 487 28.58 -26.81 -9.91
CA ALA A 487 28.00 -26.06 -11.03
C ALA A 487 29.09 -25.59 -12.03
N ARG A 488 30.23 -25.09 -11.52
CA ARG A 488 31.37 -24.68 -12.34
C ARG A 488 31.98 -25.85 -13.09
N THR A 489 32.24 -26.97 -12.42
CA THR A 489 32.81 -28.17 -13.05
C THR A 489 31.91 -28.71 -14.16
N GLU A 490 30.59 -28.79 -13.93
CA GLU A 490 29.65 -29.27 -14.95
C GLU A 490 29.53 -28.30 -16.13
N LYS A 491 29.55 -26.99 -15.88
CA LYS A 491 29.60 -25.96 -16.93
C LYS A 491 30.87 -26.08 -17.76
N GLU A 492 32.03 -26.22 -17.12
CA GLU A 492 33.35 -26.27 -17.77
C GLU A 492 33.48 -27.46 -18.71
N LYS A 493 32.95 -28.65 -18.36
CA LYS A 493 32.89 -29.81 -19.28
C LYS A 493 32.25 -29.46 -20.63
N LEU A 494 31.14 -28.72 -20.61
CA LEU A 494 30.41 -28.31 -21.82
C LEU A 494 31.12 -27.17 -22.55
N VAL A 495 31.68 -26.21 -21.81
CA VAL A 495 32.47 -25.10 -22.39
C VAL A 495 33.73 -25.65 -23.08
N ASP A 496 34.43 -26.59 -22.47
CA ASP A 496 35.63 -27.21 -23.02
C ASP A 496 35.33 -28.05 -24.25
N LYS A 497 34.24 -28.83 -24.24
CA LYS A 497 33.75 -29.55 -25.43
C LYS A 497 33.49 -28.60 -26.59
N ARG A 498 32.80 -27.48 -26.31
CA ARG A 498 32.51 -26.44 -27.30
C ARG A 498 33.77 -25.72 -27.80
N GLU A 499 34.70 -25.36 -26.91
CA GLU A 499 35.94 -24.67 -27.32
C GLU A 499 36.91 -25.62 -28.04
N ALA A 500 36.90 -26.92 -27.74
CA ALA A 500 37.64 -27.92 -28.52
C ALA A 500 37.09 -27.99 -29.95
N ALA A 501 35.77 -28.07 -30.12
CA ALA A 501 35.14 -28.06 -31.44
C ALA A 501 35.33 -26.72 -32.17
N ALA A 502 35.33 -25.60 -31.46
CA ALA A 502 35.62 -24.29 -32.03
C ALA A 502 37.05 -24.23 -32.61
N ARG A 503 38.05 -24.80 -31.91
CA ARG A 503 39.43 -24.87 -32.43
C ARG A 503 39.53 -25.67 -33.72
N VAL A 504 38.81 -26.80 -33.80
CA VAL A 504 38.73 -27.60 -35.03
C VAL A 504 38.11 -26.78 -36.16
N TRP A 505 36.98 -26.12 -35.90
CA TRP A 505 36.32 -25.26 -36.90
C TRP A 505 37.25 -24.14 -37.41
N TYR A 506 37.98 -23.45 -36.51
CA TYR A 506 38.94 -22.41 -36.90
C TYR A 506 40.06 -22.95 -37.80
N ALA A 507 40.56 -24.15 -37.49
CA ALA A 507 41.58 -24.81 -38.30
C ALA A 507 41.05 -25.21 -39.69
N GLU A 508 39.80 -25.67 -39.79
CA GLU A 508 39.16 -26.03 -41.06
C GLU A 508 38.87 -24.82 -41.97
N HIS A 509 38.81 -23.62 -41.40
CA HIS A 509 38.51 -22.37 -42.12
C HIS A 509 39.75 -21.47 -42.30
N ASP A 510 40.95 -21.98 -41.99
CA ASP A 510 42.23 -21.24 -42.07
C ASP A 510 42.23 -19.89 -41.31
N LEU A 511 41.51 -19.83 -40.19
CA LEU A 511 41.38 -18.63 -39.36
C LEU A 511 42.12 -18.79 -38.02
N PRO A 512 42.74 -17.72 -37.48
CA PRO A 512 43.39 -17.79 -36.18
C PRO A 512 42.36 -17.97 -35.07
N TYR A 513 42.58 -18.95 -34.18
CA TYR A 513 41.69 -19.21 -33.06
C TYR A 513 41.51 -17.97 -32.17
N LYS A 514 40.25 -17.66 -31.88
CA LYS A 514 39.84 -16.67 -30.89
C LYS A 514 38.95 -17.31 -29.84
N ALA A 515 39.20 -16.99 -28.57
CA ALA A 515 38.35 -17.40 -27.46
C ALA A 515 36.94 -16.79 -27.59
N GLU A 516 35.92 -17.46 -27.06
CA GLU A 516 34.50 -17.07 -27.17
C GLU A 516 34.25 -15.57 -26.99
N ASN A 517 34.73 -14.98 -25.89
CA ASN A 517 34.49 -13.56 -25.58
C ASN A 517 35.11 -12.61 -26.61
N LYS A 518 36.21 -13.00 -27.28
CA LYS A 518 36.89 -12.19 -28.30
C LYS A 518 36.27 -12.33 -29.68
N ARG A 519 35.55 -13.42 -29.95
CA ARG A 519 34.90 -13.70 -31.24
C ARG A 519 33.41 -13.35 -31.31
N ARG A 520 32.80 -12.85 -30.22
CA ARG A 520 31.36 -12.53 -30.18
C ARG A 520 30.91 -11.52 -31.24
N ALA A 521 31.75 -10.53 -31.52
CA ALA A 521 31.48 -9.45 -32.48
C ALA A 521 32.03 -9.72 -33.89
N ASP A 522 32.74 -10.85 -34.09
CA ASP A 522 33.22 -11.21 -35.41
C ASP A 522 32.03 -11.51 -36.35
N PRO A 523 32.18 -11.29 -37.67
CA PRO A 523 31.20 -11.73 -38.67
C PRO A 523 30.85 -13.23 -38.53
N ASP A 524 29.61 -13.59 -38.89
CA ASP A 524 29.10 -14.97 -38.71
C ASP A 524 29.87 -16.00 -39.55
N ASP A 525 30.47 -15.59 -40.67
CA ASP A 525 31.37 -16.38 -41.52
C ASP A 525 32.80 -16.50 -40.95
N GLN A 526 33.16 -15.69 -39.95
CA GLN A 526 34.49 -15.66 -39.33
C GLN A 526 34.51 -16.21 -37.89
N LYS A 527 33.40 -16.81 -37.45
CA LYS A 527 33.30 -17.46 -36.15
C LYS A 527 32.50 -18.77 -36.24
N PRO A 528 32.82 -19.77 -35.40
CA PRO A 528 32.04 -20.99 -35.35
C PRO A 528 30.61 -20.72 -34.86
N PRO A 529 29.66 -21.62 -35.20
CA PRO A 529 28.31 -21.60 -34.61
C PRO A 529 28.35 -21.52 -33.08
N ARG A 530 27.39 -20.81 -32.47
CA ARG A 530 27.35 -20.52 -31.02
C ARG A 530 27.49 -21.77 -30.13
N HIS A 531 26.95 -22.90 -30.58
CA HIS A 531 26.92 -24.18 -29.87
C HIS A 531 27.73 -25.27 -30.59
N VAL A 532 28.77 -24.88 -31.34
CA VAL A 532 29.64 -25.82 -32.07
C VAL A 532 30.09 -26.99 -31.17
N GLY A 533 29.96 -28.22 -31.67
CA GLY A 533 30.33 -29.44 -30.94
C GLY A 533 29.38 -29.87 -29.81
N LEU A 534 28.30 -29.12 -29.56
CA LEU A 534 27.25 -29.50 -28.59
C LEU A 534 26.00 -29.96 -29.33
N ASP A 535 25.35 -31.00 -28.83
CA ASP A 535 24.00 -31.36 -29.28
C ASP A 535 22.93 -30.42 -28.67
N HIS A 536 21.66 -30.62 -29.04
CA HIS A 536 20.56 -29.78 -28.54
C HIS A 536 20.37 -29.88 -27.02
N VAL A 537 20.54 -31.08 -26.45
CA VAL A 537 20.40 -31.32 -25.01
C VAL A 537 21.53 -30.63 -24.26
N GLU A 538 22.76 -30.81 -24.71
CA GLU A 538 23.97 -30.19 -24.15
C GLU A 538 23.92 -28.67 -24.27
N SER A 539 23.39 -28.13 -25.37
CA SER A 539 23.18 -26.69 -25.54
C SER A 539 22.20 -26.14 -24.51
N GLY A 540 21.10 -26.87 -24.25
CA GLY A 540 20.15 -26.56 -23.18
C GLY A 540 20.78 -26.67 -21.80
N MET A 541 21.54 -27.73 -21.54
CA MET A 541 22.27 -27.94 -20.28
C MET A 541 23.29 -26.84 -20.01
N LEU A 542 24.04 -26.38 -21.02
CA LEU A 542 24.99 -25.28 -20.84
C LEU A 542 24.28 -24.01 -20.36
N LYS A 543 23.09 -23.69 -20.91
CA LYS A 543 22.29 -22.56 -20.44
C LYS A 543 21.89 -22.72 -18.97
N VAL A 544 21.47 -23.93 -18.56
CA VAL A 544 21.13 -24.23 -17.16
C VAL A 544 22.36 -24.10 -16.26
N ARG A 545 23.51 -24.66 -16.64
CA ARG A 545 24.74 -24.62 -15.82
C ARG A 545 25.32 -23.23 -15.64
N VAL A 546 25.21 -22.37 -16.66
CA VAL A 546 25.55 -20.95 -16.54
C VAL A 546 24.63 -20.25 -15.52
N GLN A 547 23.34 -20.61 -15.49
CA GLN A 547 22.40 -20.07 -14.51
C GLN A 547 22.67 -20.62 -13.09
N ASP A 548 23.00 -21.92 -12.97
CA ASP A 548 23.34 -22.55 -11.68
C ASP A 548 24.53 -21.84 -11.02
N GLU A 549 25.63 -21.63 -11.76
CA GLU A 549 26.79 -20.89 -11.26
C GLU A 549 26.38 -19.52 -10.73
N TRP A 550 25.58 -18.77 -11.49
CA TRP A 550 25.10 -17.45 -11.08
C TRP A 550 24.24 -17.51 -9.80
N ILE A 551 23.34 -18.49 -9.67
CA ILE A 551 22.50 -18.66 -8.47
C ILE A 551 23.36 -18.93 -7.24
N TRP A 552 24.34 -19.83 -7.36
CA TRP A 552 25.21 -20.17 -6.23
C TRP A 552 26.16 -19.04 -5.86
N GLU A 553 26.69 -18.31 -6.84
CA GLU A 553 27.43 -17.06 -6.60
C GLU A 553 26.57 -16.04 -5.86
N ARG A 554 25.30 -15.89 -6.23
CA ARG A 554 24.37 -14.98 -5.55
C ARG A 554 24.03 -15.43 -4.12
N ARG A 555 23.98 -16.74 -3.85
CA ARG A 555 23.75 -17.29 -2.51
C ARG A 555 24.91 -17.08 -1.57
N LEU A 556 26.16 -17.09 -2.05
CA LEU A 556 27.34 -16.78 -1.23
C LEU A 556 27.25 -15.38 -0.60
N GLU A 557 26.56 -14.47 -1.27
CA GLU A 557 26.40 -13.09 -0.81
C GLU A 557 25.61 -12.97 0.51
N ARG A 558 24.85 -14.01 0.90
CA ARG A 558 24.18 -14.10 2.22
C ARG A 558 25.18 -14.06 3.38
N PHE A 559 26.41 -14.51 3.16
CA PHE A 559 27.45 -14.59 4.18
C PHE A 559 28.37 -13.35 4.19
N GLU A 560 28.12 -12.39 3.30
CA GLU A 560 28.85 -11.13 3.23
C GLU A 560 28.18 -10.06 4.10
N PRO A 561 28.93 -9.16 4.76
CA PRO A 561 28.38 -8.06 5.58
C PRO A 561 27.72 -7.00 4.69
N LEU A 562 26.51 -7.30 4.24
CA LEU A 562 25.73 -6.51 3.29
C LEU A 562 24.29 -6.33 3.76
N VAL A 563 23.65 -5.31 3.22
CA VAL A 563 22.24 -5.00 3.48
C VAL A 563 21.52 -4.57 2.20
N GLN A 564 20.27 -5.00 2.05
CA GLN A 564 19.33 -4.45 1.09
C GLN A 564 18.71 -3.20 1.69
N SER A 565 19.08 -2.04 1.16
CA SER A 565 18.70 -0.72 1.67
C SER A 565 18.40 0.20 0.48
N VAL A 566 18.28 1.49 0.74
CA VAL A 566 18.11 2.53 -0.29
C VAL A 566 19.21 3.59 -0.15
N PHE A 567 19.27 4.46 -1.15
CA PHE A 567 20.15 5.62 -1.17
C PHE A 567 19.41 6.80 -1.80
N SER A 568 19.50 7.98 -1.18
CA SER A 568 18.98 9.22 -1.75
C SER A 568 20.00 9.83 -2.72
N ALA A 569 19.59 10.04 -3.98
CA ALA A 569 20.38 10.69 -5.02
C ALA A 569 19.48 11.53 -5.93
N ARG A 570 20.06 12.49 -6.64
CA ARG A 570 19.33 13.24 -7.69
C ARG A 570 18.96 12.35 -8.88
N ASP A 571 19.90 11.53 -9.32
CA ASP A 571 19.75 10.60 -10.43
C ASP A 571 20.72 9.41 -10.25
N MET A 572 20.44 8.31 -10.94
CA MET A 572 21.20 7.07 -10.90
C MET A 572 21.45 6.54 -12.31
N PRO A 573 22.71 6.22 -12.68
CA PRO A 573 22.97 5.67 -14.00
C PRO A 573 22.22 4.35 -14.19
N LYS A 574 21.39 4.23 -15.24
CA LYS A 574 20.53 3.05 -15.52
C LYS A 574 21.24 1.69 -15.34
N LYS A 575 22.51 1.60 -15.78
CA LYS A 575 23.38 0.41 -15.61
C LYS A 575 23.64 -0.05 -14.16
N THR A 576 23.40 0.80 -13.16
CA THR A 576 23.55 0.48 -11.73
C THR A 576 22.26 -0.06 -11.10
N GLN A 577 21.13 0.09 -11.80
CA GLN A 577 19.78 -0.30 -11.39
C GLN A 577 19.37 -1.65 -12.01
N ASN A 578 20.31 -2.58 -12.13
CA ASN A 578 20.03 -3.92 -12.66
C ASN A 578 19.37 -4.79 -11.57
N ALA A 579 18.20 -5.37 -11.86
CA ALA A 579 17.47 -6.24 -10.95
C ALA A 579 18.26 -7.44 -10.41
N ARG A 580 19.29 -7.91 -11.13
CA ARG A 580 20.18 -8.99 -10.68
C ARG A 580 21.14 -8.57 -9.57
N LYS A 581 21.65 -7.33 -9.59
CA LYS A 581 22.71 -6.87 -8.69
C LYS A 581 22.75 -5.35 -8.58
N LEU A 582 22.40 -4.84 -7.40
CA LEU A 582 22.26 -3.40 -7.12
C LEU A 582 23.46 -2.82 -6.32
N ARG A 583 24.69 -3.27 -6.61
CA ARG A 583 25.90 -2.99 -5.81
C ARG A 583 26.75 -1.77 -6.23
N ARG A 584 26.41 -1.07 -7.32
CA ARG A 584 27.31 -0.04 -7.88
C ARG A 584 27.09 1.33 -7.23
N PHE A 585 27.44 1.45 -5.95
CA PHE A 585 27.33 2.72 -5.25
C PHE A 585 28.48 3.70 -5.52
N THR A 586 29.59 3.28 -6.13
CA THR A 586 30.80 4.12 -6.32
C THR A 586 30.66 5.23 -7.36
N VAL A 587 29.55 5.31 -8.10
CA VAL A 587 29.36 6.23 -9.24
C VAL A 587 28.57 7.50 -8.86
N PHE A 588 28.12 7.65 -7.62
CA PHE A 588 27.20 8.73 -7.26
C PHE A 588 27.92 10.06 -7.07
N ARG A 589 27.41 11.09 -7.77
CA ARG A 589 27.74 12.49 -7.51
C ARG A 589 26.48 13.23 -7.07
N ASP A 590 26.71 13.98 -6.00
CA ASP A 590 25.95 15.11 -5.49
C ASP A 590 24.59 14.82 -4.81
N ASP A 591 24.55 15.15 -3.51
CA ASP A 591 23.35 15.21 -2.67
C ASP A 591 22.68 16.59 -2.71
N ASP A 592 23.19 17.49 -3.55
CA ASP A 592 22.75 18.88 -3.65
C ASP A 592 21.77 19.11 -4.81
N GLY A 593 20.96 20.16 -4.66
CA GLY A 593 19.95 20.55 -5.62
C GLY A 593 18.61 19.85 -5.46
N THR A 594 17.75 20.05 -6.47
CA THR A 594 16.35 19.63 -6.46
C THR A 594 16.09 18.60 -7.56
N VAL A 595 15.16 17.68 -7.28
CA VAL A 595 14.51 16.84 -8.28
C VAL A 595 13.11 17.41 -8.53
N ASP A 596 12.85 17.77 -9.78
CA ASP A 596 11.54 18.21 -10.26
C ASP A 596 10.63 16.98 -10.45
N THR A 597 9.39 17.12 -10.02
CA THR A 597 8.34 16.11 -10.16
C THR A 597 7.07 16.77 -10.67
N CYS A 598 6.22 16.01 -11.36
CA CYS A 598 4.94 16.48 -11.88
C CYS A 598 3.84 15.44 -11.67
N ILE A 599 2.59 15.89 -11.73
CA ILE A 599 1.44 15.01 -11.86
C ILE A 599 1.51 14.32 -13.20
N LEU A 600 1.44 12.99 -13.24
CA LEU A 600 1.33 12.26 -14.50
C LEU A 600 -0.15 12.09 -14.83
N THR A 601 -0.61 12.72 -15.91
CA THR A 601 -2.03 12.71 -16.28
C THR A 601 -2.45 11.29 -16.63
N GLY A 602 -3.51 10.80 -15.99
CA GLY A 602 -3.93 9.39 -16.10
C GLY A 602 -2.88 8.39 -15.61
N GLY A 603 -1.84 8.85 -14.90
CA GLY A 603 -0.74 8.01 -14.43
C GLY A 603 0.30 7.64 -15.50
N SER A 604 0.30 8.32 -16.65
CA SER A 604 1.20 8.03 -17.78
C SER A 604 2.49 8.86 -17.74
N LEU A 605 3.64 8.19 -17.86
CA LEU A 605 4.96 8.85 -17.98
C LEU A 605 5.07 9.79 -19.18
N GLU A 606 4.29 9.52 -20.23
CA GLU A 606 4.29 10.31 -21.47
C GLU A 606 3.39 11.56 -21.38
N ALA A 607 2.63 11.72 -20.29
CA ALA A 607 1.69 12.82 -20.10
C ALA A 607 2.00 13.66 -18.84
N PRO A 608 3.19 14.28 -18.76
CA PRO A 608 3.55 15.13 -17.64
C PRO A 608 2.63 16.36 -17.57
N GLY A 609 2.05 16.58 -16.40
CA GLY A 609 1.15 17.69 -16.10
C GLY A 609 1.81 18.73 -15.18
N ALA A 610 1.04 19.27 -14.24
CA ALA A 610 1.50 20.31 -13.33
C ALA A 610 2.67 19.86 -12.46
N LYS A 611 3.66 20.75 -12.25
CA LYS A 611 4.76 20.51 -11.30
C LYS A 611 4.22 20.36 -9.88
N VAL A 612 4.86 19.47 -9.12
CA VAL A 612 4.51 19.17 -7.72
C VAL A 612 5.77 19.18 -6.88
N SER A 613 5.69 19.89 -5.76
CA SER A 613 6.73 19.88 -4.73
C SER A 613 6.53 18.69 -3.77
N PRO A 614 7.60 18.18 -3.14
CA PRO A 614 7.51 17.21 -2.05
C PRO A 614 6.49 17.64 -1.00
N GLY A 615 5.66 16.70 -0.54
CA GLY A 615 4.55 16.99 0.37
C GLY A 615 3.97 15.77 1.06
N VAL A 616 2.98 16.01 1.91
CA VAL A 616 2.21 15.03 2.68
C VAL A 616 0.72 15.14 2.35
N LEU A 617 -0.13 14.32 2.97
CA LEU A 617 -1.58 14.44 2.80
C LEU A 617 -2.08 15.77 3.42
N SER A 618 -2.52 16.69 2.58
CA SER A 618 -3.05 18.00 2.93
C SER A 618 -4.39 17.94 3.65
N ALA A 619 -5.07 16.79 3.58
CA ALA A 619 -6.30 16.51 4.34
C ALA A 619 -6.08 16.49 5.86
N ILE A 620 -4.84 16.34 6.34
CA ILE A 620 -4.54 16.36 7.76
C ILE A 620 -4.07 17.76 8.16
N SER A 621 -4.65 18.31 9.22
CA SER A 621 -4.30 19.64 9.75
C SER A 621 -2.87 19.75 10.31
N LEU A 622 -2.20 18.62 10.53
CA LEU A 622 -0.83 18.55 11.03
C LEU A 622 0.15 19.11 9.99
N LYS A 623 0.90 20.13 10.39
CA LYS A 623 1.94 20.73 9.53
C LYS A 623 3.19 19.84 9.49
N ALA A 624 3.69 19.58 8.29
CA ALA A 624 4.96 18.89 8.04
C ALA A 624 6.20 19.79 8.28
N GLN A 625 6.03 21.11 8.21
CA GLN A 625 7.07 22.11 8.45
C GLN A 625 6.52 23.35 9.17
N PRO A 626 7.37 24.08 9.91
CA PRO A 626 6.95 25.25 10.67
C PRO A 626 6.50 26.43 9.79
N GLU A 627 7.18 26.63 8.66
CA GLU A 627 6.97 27.75 7.74
C GLU A 627 6.44 27.30 6.38
N GLY A 628 5.72 28.19 5.69
CA GLY A 628 5.11 27.91 4.37
C GLY A 628 3.81 27.10 4.42
N PRO A 629 3.32 26.61 3.26
CA PRO A 629 2.16 25.74 3.21
C PRO A 629 2.40 24.47 4.02
N GLY A 630 1.58 24.23 5.04
CA GLY A 630 1.83 23.19 6.05
C GLY A 630 1.95 21.76 5.54
N HIS A 631 1.51 21.46 4.31
CA HIS A 631 1.61 20.13 3.71
C HIS A 631 2.89 19.91 2.89
N LEU A 632 3.76 20.92 2.75
CA LEU A 632 4.99 20.80 1.94
C LEU A 632 6.18 20.30 2.76
N LEU A 633 7.06 19.57 2.08
CA LEU A 633 8.33 19.03 2.58
C LEU A 633 9.53 19.78 1.97
N PRO A 634 10.74 19.63 2.51
CA PRO A 634 11.95 20.21 1.92
C PRO A 634 12.13 19.77 0.47
N THR A 635 12.75 20.63 -0.34
CA THR A 635 12.95 20.39 -1.78
C THR A 635 14.33 19.84 -2.12
N ASP A 636 15.27 19.79 -1.19
CA ASP A 636 16.61 19.25 -1.49
C ASP A 636 16.56 17.73 -1.65
N VAL A 637 17.53 17.12 -2.34
CA VAL A 637 17.59 15.65 -2.52
C VAL A 637 17.55 14.91 -1.19
N SER A 638 18.31 15.40 -0.21
CA SER A 638 18.36 14.86 1.15
C SER A 638 17.34 15.54 2.06
N GLY A 639 16.79 14.80 3.03
CA GLY A 639 15.94 15.35 4.07
C GLY A 639 14.44 15.33 3.76
N ARG A 640 14.02 15.16 2.50
CA ARG A 640 12.60 15.01 2.14
C ARG A 640 11.97 13.81 2.86
N ARG A 641 12.63 12.65 2.83
CA ARG A 641 12.17 11.43 3.49
C ARG A 641 12.23 11.53 5.00
N VAL A 642 13.27 12.16 5.57
CA VAL A 642 13.33 12.42 7.02
C VAL A 642 12.15 13.28 7.47
N ALA A 643 11.79 14.32 6.71
CA ALA A 643 10.65 15.17 7.02
C ALA A 643 9.31 14.43 6.87
N LEU A 644 9.14 13.64 5.79
CA LEU A 644 7.98 12.76 5.62
C LEU A 644 7.85 11.78 6.79
N ALA A 645 8.94 11.11 7.15
CA ALA A 645 8.96 10.13 8.22
C ALA A 645 8.61 10.75 9.58
N LYS A 646 9.08 11.96 9.86
CA LYS A 646 8.71 12.72 11.06
C LYS A 646 7.22 13.06 11.08
N TRP A 647 6.65 13.51 9.97
CA TRP A 647 5.22 13.83 9.88
C TRP A 647 4.33 12.60 10.04
N ILE A 648 4.73 11.45 9.47
CA ILE A 648 4.02 10.19 9.68
C ILE A 648 4.14 9.74 11.14
N ALA A 649 5.34 9.81 11.72
CA ALA A 649 5.62 9.38 13.08
C ALA A 649 5.13 10.35 14.18
N ASP A 650 4.53 11.47 13.81
CA ASP A 650 4.04 12.46 14.77
C ASP A 650 2.85 11.90 15.55
N ALA A 651 2.87 12.08 16.87
CA ALA A 651 1.80 11.62 17.75
C ALA A 651 0.45 12.30 17.48
N GLN A 652 0.47 13.49 16.85
CA GLN A 652 -0.73 14.23 16.44
C GLN A 652 -1.25 13.79 15.07
N ASN A 653 -0.57 12.87 14.36
CA ASN A 653 -1.06 12.35 13.10
C ASN A 653 -2.20 11.33 13.35
N PRO A 654 -3.47 11.68 13.07
CA PRO A 654 -4.60 10.84 13.44
C PRO A 654 -4.63 9.53 12.65
N LEU A 655 -4.18 9.54 11.39
CA LEU A 655 -4.14 8.34 10.57
C LEU A 655 -3.15 7.33 11.15
N THR A 656 -1.94 7.76 11.50
CA THR A 656 -0.90 6.88 12.05
C THR A 656 -1.35 6.19 13.33
N VAL A 657 -1.89 6.95 14.29
CA VAL A 657 -2.31 6.42 15.59
C VAL A 657 -3.49 5.46 15.41
N ARG A 658 -4.51 5.85 14.65
CA ARG A 658 -5.67 4.99 14.36
C ARG A 658 -5.23 3.71 13.64
N SER A 659 -4.31 3.82 12.69
CA SER A 659 -3.79 2.73 11.86
C SER A 659 -3.16 1.63 12.71
N ILE A 660 -2.26 1.99 13.63
CA ILE A 660 -1.61 0.98 14.48
C ILE A 660 -2.55 0.41 15.54
N VAL A 661 -3.39 1.25 16.18
CA VAL A 661 -4.36 0.77 17.19
C VAL A 661 -5.35 -0.21 16.56
N ASN A 662 -5.85 0.09 15.36
CA ASN A 662 -6.78 -0.80 14.66
C ASN A 662 -6.16 -2.17 14.37
N ARG A 663 -4.87 -2.20 14.03
CA ARG A 663 -4.14 -3.44 13.74
C ARG A 663 -3.86 -4.25 14.98
N ILE A 664 -3.37 -3.61 16.05
CA ILE A 664 -3.16 -4.29 17.35
C ILE A 664 -4.47 -4.93 17.78
N TRP A 665 -5.57 -4.19 17.72
CA TRP A 665 -6.91 -4.70 18.00
C TRP A 665 -7.28 -5.88 17.09
N GLN A 666 -7.09 -5.74 15.76
CA GLN A 666 -7.37 -6.82 14.82
C GLN A 666 -6.55 -8.09 15.13
N TYR A 667 -5.30 -7.97 15.55
CA TYR A 667 -4.43 -9.12 15.78
C TYR A 667 -4.77 -9.89 17.06
N HIS A 668 -5.25 -9.20 18.09
CA HIS A 668 -5.78 -9.86 19.29
C HIS A 668 -7.19 -10.43 19.08
N PHE A 669 -8.08 -9.70 18.41
CA PHE A 669 -9.52 -10.01 18.38
C PHE A 669 -10.02 -10.56 17.04
N GLY A 670 -9.16 -10.69 16.03
CA GLY A 670 -9.47 -11.19 14.69
C GLY A 670 -10.18 -10.19 13.77
N ARG A 671 -10.75 -9.11 14.31
CA ARG A 671 -11.42 -8.04 13.55
C ARG A 671 -11.03 -6.68 14.11
N GLY A 672 -10.61 -5.76 13.24
CA GLY A 672 -10.30 -4.38 13.63
C GLY A 672 -11.53 -3.58 14.05
N LEU A 673 -11.32 -2.50 14.80
CA LEU A 673 -12.34 -1.50 15.14
C LEU A 673 -12.97 -0.91 13.86
N ALA A 674 -12.11 -0.46 12.93
CA ALA A 674 -12.43 -0.33 11.53
C ALA A 674 -12.20 -1.67 10.83
N VAL A 675 -13.19 -2.12 10.05
CA VAL A 675 -13.19 -3.46 9.46
C VAL A 675 -12.00 -3.69 8.52
N ASN A 676 -11.57 -2.66 7.80
CA ASN A 676 -10.42 -2.72 6.92
C ASN A 676 -9.25 -1.93 7.53
N SER A 677 -8.15 -2.63 7.83
CA SER A 677 -6.95 -2.02 8.42
C SER A 677 -6.06 -1.29 7.42
N ASN A 678 -6.31 -1.43 6.13
CA ASN A 678 -5.52 -0.81 5.06
C ASN A 678 -6.28 0.31 4.33
N ASN A 679 -7.56 0.52 4.66
CA ASN A 679 -8.40 1.58 4.09
C ASN A 679 -9.47 2.01 5.10
N PHE A 680 -9.32 3.20 5.67
CA PHE A 680 -10.28 3.76 6.63
C PHE A 680 -11.49 4.45 6.00
#